data_AF-A0A2J6I0K7-F1
#
_entry.id   AF-A0A2J6I0K7-F1
#
_cell.length_a   1.000
_cell.length_b   1.000
_cell.length_c   1.000
_cell.angle_alpha   90.00
_cell.angle_beta   90.00
_cell.angle_gamma   90.00
#
_symmetry.space_group_name_H-M   'P 1'
#
loop_
_entity.id
_entity.type
_entity.pdbx_description
1 polymer ?
#
loop_
_entity_poly.entity_id
_entity_poly.type
_entity_poly.pdbx_seq_one_letter_code
_entity_poly.pdbx_strand_id
1 'polypeptide(L)'
;MKSFYLTFLILFCVVSIVFPQAEQATTPPYEGYQIDVTPMGEHYWVYGKGGRHGLGLYHDFNGWKFIGYDIEKYGKAIDITGEYGSIAIRTDKDKVLRWNSNNKVWFENKGISNIKDFVYYDNNVYILGTVKQPDGSTKTGIFSSRGTGSSSSSWTPIYTAEKLNRFDIIETGKHAGWIVAVKANTGDFCLISKVYENYGIRVLPLPGSPRLKDVYVSRDKIYIQSVSNDISEVILGPPLNLNKIKSTTTAGSWAVSDAKTLYRISGTQIERFKAGKALETLNAPNPNRIVAGGYTPLTKAVMTGQPAEINRAIEEGADLNYRDANGDVALLIALNNPYTKSYAETLIKAGADVNVSDKNGYSALYWACKHRQNNNIKLMLDKGADPNQKGITEMVINSYRPEIIKMFLQKNVDLSSGFVTAAKENNVKMFETLSKAGVKQNGLNAFKEAVYKDHREIAAMSIDYGVNVNEATKFILESNRKEFIPLCLEKGANPQPVVDYAVTKNDIETSNILVSLPNVGPDKMLSAALNTKSGPARIEIAELSLQKGADPNKHIKNAVSSDQNATVNLLLKYGANPQTLLVESVNSNKSKFAQLAIDQGAIVSESKIVIKAIDHKNKGMVEMLINAGGNPSDPVLISKSVANNDLPITELLLNKGASATDPSLIKTAVTNKKVELSRLLVSNGATCTDPELISIAVNGDDLETSKLLIENGASASDPGLIKAAVKSNNSKLAQLLLDNGAPVTVKGLVSDAAERNNPDIVFMLVEKGADPNDGVAMAVSKNNTKIASYLFDKGADATTPKLMAQASGFGNMVLVKKIFEYGGDVNNGTLSAIKGSKVEVLKFLIENGALMSTPEYMYHAVATNNESIFLLVESSGAPNTWEDKNGNNLLHVLASKENASSTIINHLAKGDVDINAINKNGDTPLLITVVVGKNNIQGATSFLEAGADINIPNRDGKTPRKMAKGLKLKRFLKKNGGIK
;
A
#
# COMPACT_ATOMS: atom_id res chain seq x y z
N MET A 1 -1.72 21.59 -2.23
CA MET A 1 -1.59 20.16 -1.84
C MET A 1 -0.51 19.48 -2.69
N LYS A 2 0.76 19.73 -2.38
CA LYS A 2 1.95 19.11 -2.99
C LYS A 2 2.80 18.34 -1.95
N SER A 3 2.16 17.85 -0.88
CA SER A 3 2.83 17.17 0.25
C SER A 3 2.12 15.90 0.75
N PHE A 4 1.25 15.28 -0.05
CA PHE A 4 0.49 14.09 0.39
C PHE A 4 0.68 12.84 -0.49
N TYR A 5 1.53 12.89 -1.52
CA TYR A 5 1.76 11.76 -2.43
C TYR A 5 3.07 10.99 -2.16
N LEU A 6 3.91 11.43 -1.21
CA LEU A 6 5.22 10.82 -0.97
C LEU A 6 5.23 9.73 0.12
N THR A 7 4.12 9.51 0.82
CA THR A 7 4.07 8.57 1.96
C THR A 7 3.34 7.26 1.66
N PHE A 8 2.77 7.08 0.47
CA PHE A 8 2.02 5.87 0.10
C PHE A 8 2.74 4.92 -0.86
N LEU A 9 3.92 5.32 -1.37
CA LEU A 9 4.71 4.52 -2.34
C LEU A 9 5.87 3.72 -1.71
N ILE A 10 6.07 3.80 -0.39
CA ILE A 10 7.17 3.14 0.32
C ILE A 10 6.72 1.86 1.08
N LEU A 11 5.42 1.49 1.07
CA LEU A 11 4.92 0.35 1.86
C LEU A 11 4.36 -0.85 1.06
N PHE A 12 4.62 -0.95 -0.25
CA PHE A 12 4.14 -2.10 -1.06
C PHE A 12 5.24 -2.91 -1.78
N CYS A 13 6.53 -2.65 -1.50
CA CYS A 13 7.65 -3.42 -2.06
C CYS A 13 8.35 -4.35 -1.05
N VAL A 14 7.78 -4.58 0.13
CA VAL A 14 8.32 -5.56 1.10
C VAL A 14 7.19 -6.41 1.64
N VAL A 15 6.87 -7.51 0.93
CA VAL A 15 6.45 -8.84 1.40
C VAL A 15 6.01 -9.61 0.15
N SER A 16 6.93 -10.34 -0.48
CA SER A 16 6.62 -11.36 -1.49
C SER A 16 7.77 -12.35 -1.60
N ILE A 17 8.07 -13.07 -0.51
CA ILE A 17 8.80 -14.35 -0.53
C ILE A 17 8.21 -15.20 0.60
N VAL A 18 8.02 -16.51 0.34
CA VAL A 18 7.80 -17.66 1.27
C VAL A 18 6.42 -18.38 1.14
N PHE A 19 6.41 -19.35 0.20
CA PHE A 19 5.88 -20.75 0.28
C PHE A 19 4.36 -21.12 0.10
N PRO A 20 4.05 -22.40 -0.24
CA PRO A 20 3.06 -22.81 -1.28
C PRO A 20 1.91 -23.74 -0.77
N GLN A 21 1.09 -24.24 -1.73
CA GLN A 21 -0.05 -25.19 -1.65
C GLN A 21 -1.35 -24.57 -1.08
N ALA A 22 -2.59 -24.91 -1.47
CA ALA A 22 -3.15 -26.09 -2.13
C ALA A 22 -4.47 -25.74 -2.88
N GLU A 23 -5.02 -26.74 -3.58
CA GLU A 23 -6.28 -26.79 -4.33
C GLU A 23 -7.54 -26.41 -3.52
N GLN A 24 -8.52 -25.75 -4.16
CA GLN A 24 -9.88 -26.28 -4.37
C GLN A 24 -10.79 -25.26 -5.07
N ALA A 25 -11.66 -25.80 -5.92
CA ALA A 25 -12.62 -25.10 -6.78
C ALA A 25 -13.82 -24.51 -6.00
N THR A 26 -14.33 -23.36 -6.44
CA THR A 26 -15.77 -23.02 -6.55
C THR A 26 -15.93 -21.73 -7.38
N THR A 27 -16.90 -21.71 -8.29
CA THR A 27 -17.25 -20.57 -9.18
C THR A 27 -18.34 -19.67 -8.51
N PRO A 28 -18.77 -18.54 -9.10
CA PRO A 28 -18.40 -17.17 -8.71
C PRO A 28 -19.58 -16.33 -8.14
N PRO A 29 -19.34 -15.07 -7.73
CA PRO A 29 -20.29 -14.02 -8.07
C PRO A 29 -19.62 -12.85 -8.81
N TYR A 30 -20.37 -12.32 -9.78
CA TYR A 30 -20.10 -11.12 -10.55
C TYR A 30 -19.87 -9.90 -9.65
N GLU A 31 -18.82 -9.13 -9.91
CA GLU A 31 -18.82 -7.68 -9.73
C GLU A 31 -17.77 -7.04 -10.66
N GLY A 32 -18.16 -5.92 -11.27
CA GLY A 32 -17.61 -5.39 -12.52
C GLY A 32 -16.17 -4.88 -12.43
N TYR A 33 -15.41 -5.11 -13.51
CA TYR A 33 -14.09 -4.54 -13.71
C TYR A 33 -14.12 -3.45 -14.77
N GLN A 34 -13.72 -2.26 -14.32
CA GLN A 34 -13.58 -1.00 -15.02
C GLN A 34 -12.47 -1.10 -16.08
N ILE A 35 -12.80 -0.75 -17.33
CA ILE A 35 -11.85 -0.64 -18.45
C ILE A 35 -11.27 0.78 -18.42
N ASP A 36 -9.98 0.92 -18.11
CA ASP A 36 -9.28 2.21 -18.23
C ASP A 36 -8.98 2.49 -19.70
N VAL A 37 -9.81 3.33 -20.32
CA VAL A 37 -9.56 3.95 -21.63
C VAL A 37 -8.83 5.27 -21.38
N THR A 38 -7.53 5.35 -21.68
CA THR A 38 -6.81 6.64 -21.68
C THR A 38 -6.75 7.19 -23.12
N PRO A 39 -7.34 8.37 -23.40
CA PRO A 39 -7.29 8.97 -24.74
C PRO A 39 -5.96 9.71 -24.92
N MET A 40 -5.05 9.12 -25.69
CA MET A 40 -3.91 9.83 -26.28
C MET A 40 -4.00 9.62 -27.79
N GLY A 41 -4.53 10.62 -28.52
CA GLY A 41 -4.51 10.77 -29.99
C GLY A 41 -4.70 9.49 -30.84
N GLU A 42 -5.87 9.34 -31.47
CA GLU A 42 -6.19 8.33 -32.51
C GLU A 42 -5.82 6.84 -32.26
N HIS A 43 -5.53 6.44 -31.02
CA HIS A 43 -5.20 5.04 -30.67
C HIS A 43 -6.02 4.56 -29.45
N TYR A 44 -6.59 3.34 -29.50
CA TYR A 44 -7.29 2.70 -28.39
C TYR A 44 -6.57 1.40 -27.98
N TRP A 45 -6.25 1.25 -26.69
CA TRP A 45 -5.59 0.07 -26.13
C TRP A 45 -6.48 -0.60 -25.08
N VAL A 46 -6.53 -1.93 -25.05
CA VAL A 46 -7.24 -2.72 -24.02
C VAL A 46 -6.30 -3.81 -23.50
N TYR A 47 -5.99 -3.78 -22.19
CA TYR A 47 -5.11 -4.76 -21.53
C TYR A 47 -5.91 -5.79 -20.72
N GLY A 48 -5.54 -7.08 -20.84
CA GLY A 48 -6.02 -8.17 -19.99
C GLY A 48 -4.99 -8.61 -18.96
N LYS A 49 -5.42 -8.91 -17.72
CA LYS A 49 -4.59 -9.34 -16.59
C LYS A 49 -3.86 -10.66 -16.94
N GLY A 50 -2.54 -10.62 -17.14
CA GLY A 50 -1.74 -11.82 -17.45
C GLY A 50 -0.54 -11.63 -18.38
N GLY A 51 -0.32 -10.43 -18.93
CA GLY A 51 1.00 -10.02 -19.47
C GLY A 51 1.50 -10.75 -20.73
N ARG A 52 0.70 -11.57 -21.39
CA ARG A 52 0.98 -12.11 -22.73
C ARG A 52 -0.34 -12.15 -23.49
N HIS A 53 -0.38 -11.57 -24.69
CA HIS A 53 -1.53 -11.49 -25.62
C HIS A 53 -2.55 -10.36 -25.32
N GLY A 54 -2.23 -9.14 -25.78
CA GLY A 54 -3.19 -8.03 -25.93
C GLY A 54 -3.36 -7.69 -27.42
N LEU A 55 -4.59 -7.39 -27.84
CA LEU A 55 -4.92 -7.11 -29.24
C LEU A 55 -5.00 -5.59 -29.46
N GLY A 56 -4.07 -5.02 -30.23
CA GLY A 56 -4.08 -3.59 -30.58
C GLY A 56 -4.84 -3.35 -31.88
N LEU A 57 -5.84 -2.46 -31.85
CA LEU A 57 -6.56 -2.00 -33.03
C LEU A 57 -6.36 -0.49 -33.23
N TYR A 58 -6.07 -0.09 -34.45
CA TYR A 58 -6.04 1.30 -34.91
C TYR A 58 -7.13 1.50 -35.96
N HIS A 59 -7.77 2.67 -36.02
CA HIS A 59 -8.77 3.00 -37.03
C HIS A 59 -8.43 4.34 -37.67
N ASP A 60 -8.11 4.35 -38.96
CA ASP A 60 -7.94 5.59 -39.76
C ASP A 60 -9.10 5.77 -40.76
N PHE A 61 -9.07 6.85 -41.55
CA PHE A 61 -10.07 7.14 -42.60
C PHE A 61 -10.20 6.03 -43.67
N ASN A 62 -9.28 5.04 -43.71
CA ASN A 62 -9.30 3.91 -44.63
C ASN A 62 -9.70 2.57 -43.96
N GLY A 63 -9.97 2.55 -42.63
CA GLY A 63 -10.49 1.41 -41.88
C GLY A 63 -9.61 0.92 -40.73
N TRP A 64 -9.97 -0.23 -40.13
CA TRP A 64 -9.25 -0.84 -39.01
C TRP A 64 -7.91 -1.47 -39.45
N LYS A 65 -6.83 -1.21 -38.71
CA LYS A 65 -5.49 -1.81 -38.87
C LYS A 65 -5.01 -2.43 -37.55
N PHE A 66 -4.14 -3.44 -37.65
CA PHE A 66 -3.84 -4.36 -36.57
C PHE A 66 -2.41 -4.27 -36.01
N ILE A 67 -2.23 -4.39 -34.68
CA ILE A 67 -0.92 -4.50 -34.01
C ILE A 67 -0.98 -5.59 -32.91
N GLY A 68 -0.49 -6.80 -33.20
CA GLY A 68 -0.14 -7.84 -32.20
C GLY A 68 -1.11 -9.03 -32.03
N TYR A 69 -0.72 -10.21 -32.55
CA TYR A 69 -1.38 -11.52 -32.35
C TYR A 69 -0.34 -12.66 -32.39
N ASP A 70 -0.68 -13.84 -31.87
CA ASP A 70 0.12 -15.07 -31.87
C ASP A 70 0.26 -15.63 -33.31
N ILE A 71 1.16 -15.01 -34.09
CA ILE A 71 1.44 -15.32 -35.51
C ILE A 71 1.81 -16.81 -35.67
N GLU A 72 2.46 -17.40 -34.67
CA GLU A 72 2.88 -18.80 -34.72
C GLU A 72 1.68 -19.75 -34.82
N LYS A 73 0.62 -19.52 -34.03
CA LYS A 73 -0.54 -20.42 -33.99
C LYS A 73 -1.54 -20.25 -35.15
N TYR A 74 -1.78 -19.02 -35.60
CA TYR A 74 -2.90 -18.72 -36.51
C TYR A 74 -2.52 -18.00 -37.80
N GLY A 75 -1.29 -17.50 -37.93
CA GLY A 75 -0.86 -16.73 -39.11
C GLY A 75 -1.08 -15.23 -38.97
N LYS A 76 -0.55 -14.46 -39.93
CA LYS A 76 -0.73 -13.00 -40.03
C LYS A 76 -2.10 -12.68 -40.61
N ALA A 77 -2.75 -11.62 -40.14
CA ALA A 77 -3.99 -11.11 -40.74
C ALA A 77 -3.73 -10.59 -42.15
N ILE A 78 -4.56 -11.00 -43.11
CA ILE A 78 -4.58 -10.51 -44.50
C ILE A 78 -5.71 -9.50 -44.69
N ASP A 79 -6.88 -9.73 -44.09
CA ASP A 79 -8.10 -8.99 -44.40
C ASP A 79 -9.09 -9.02 -43.22
N ILE A 80 -9.89 -7.97 -43.04
CA ILE A 80 -10.72 -7.74 -41.83
C ILE A 80 -12.09 -7.15 -42.21
N THR A 81 -13.16 -7.69 -41.63
CA THR A 81 -14.53 -7.15 -41.75
C THR A 81 -15.23 -7.15 -40.38
N GLY A 82 -16.23 -6.29 -40.13
CA GLY A 82 -16.91 -6.25 -38.83
C GLY A 82 -17.94 -5.13 -38.69
N GLU A 83 -18.73 -5.20 -37.61
CA GLU A 83 -19.70 -4.18 -37.16
C GLU A 83 -19.48 -3.91 -35.66
N TYR A 84 -19.91 -2.75 -35.15
CA TYR A 84 -19.71 -2.26 -33.76
C TYR A 84 -19.52 -3.38 -32.70
N GLY A 85 -18.30 -3.53 -32.20
CA GLY A 85 -17.95 -4.44 -31.09
C GLY A 85 -17.69 -5.90 -31.48
N SER A 86 -17.67 -6.27 -32.76
CA SER A 86 -17.31 -7.61 -33.23
C SER A 86 -16.63 -7.60 -34.60
N ILE A 87 -15.52 -8.32 -34.73
CA ILE A 87 -14.70 -8.37 -35.96
C ILE A 87 -14.44 -9.80 -36.43
N ALA A 88 -14.25 -9.96 -37.73
CA ALA A 88 -13.79 -11.17 -38.39
C ALA A 88 -12.49 -10.90 -39.17
N ILE A 89 -11.53 -11.82 -39.07
CA ILE A 89 -10.17 -11.65 -39.60
C ILE A 89 -9.80 -12.88 -40.44
N ARG A 90 -9.44 -12.69 -41.71
CA ARG A 90 -8.80 -13.71 -42.55
C ARG A 90 -7.29 -13.63 -42.40
N THR A 91 -6.62 -14.78 -42.33
CA THR A 91 -5.17 -14.92 -42.10
C THR A 91 -4.46 -15.56 -43.29
N ASP A 92 -3.13 -15.42 -43.33
CA ASP A 92 -2.23 -16.03 -44.33
C ASP A 92 -2.11 -17.56 -44.24
N LYS A 93 -2.63 -18.15 -43.17
CA LYS A 93 -2.80 -19.60 -43.03
C LYS A 93 -4.20 -20.08 -43.45
N ASP A 94 -4.93 -19.28 -44.22
CA ASP A 94 -6.25 -19.59 -44.75
C ASP A 94 -7.28 -19.88 -43.64
N LYS A 95 -7.18 -19.13 -42.54
CA LYS A 95 -8.15 -19.16 -41.43
C LYS A 95 -8.93 -17.85 -41.34
N VAL A 96 -10.24 -17.94 -41.08
CA VAL A 96 -11.13 -16.85 -40.68
C VAL A 96 -11.50 -17.01 -39.21
N LEU A 97 -11.14 -16.03 -38.41
CA LEU A 97 -11.39 -15.98 -36.96
C LEU A 97 -12.45 -14.93 -36.66
N ARG A 98 -13.32 -15.20 -35.68
CA ARG A 98 -14.28 -14.22 -35.14
C ARG A 98 -14.01 -13.94 -33.68
N TRP A 99 -14.05 -12.66 -33.32
CA TRP A 99 -13.83 -12.17 -31.95
C TRP A 99 -15.10 -11.63 -31.31
N ASN A 100 -15.20 -11.76 -29.98
CA ASN A 100 -16.26 -11.14 -29.18
C ASN A 100 -15.69 -10.00 -28.32
N SER A 101 -16.57 -9.21 -27.72
CA SER A 101 -16.24 -8.06 -26.85
C SER A 101 -15.40 -8.41 -25.61
N ASN A 102 -15.22 -9.70 -25.30
CA ASN A 102 -14.40 -10.18 -24.19
C ASN A 102 -12.99 -10.64 -24.65
N ASN A 103 -12.54 -10.24 -25.84
CA ASN A 103 -11.21 -10.50 -26.40
C ASN A 103 -10.83 -12.00 -26.51
N LYS A 104 -11.81 -12.88 -26.74
CA LYS A 104 -11.56 -14.30 -27.03
C LYS A 104 -11.98 -14.65 -28.46
N VAL A 105 -11.15 -15.44 -29.16
CA VAL A 105 -11.59 -16.15 -30.38
C VAL A 105 -12.72 -17.09 -29.98
N TRP A 106 -13.90 -16.89 -30.54
CA TRP A 106 -15.05 -17.75 -30.26
C TRP A 106 -15.54 -18.53 -31.48
N PHE A 107 -15.03 -18.20 -32.67
CA PHE A 107 -15.17 -19.01 -33.88
C PHE A 107 -13.86 -19.05 -34.68
N GLU A 108 -13.54 -20.24 -35.21
CA GLU A 108 -12.46 -20.52 -36.15
C GLU A 108 -13.02 -21.48 -37.22
N ASN A 109 -12.80 -21.17 -38.49
CA ASN A 109 -13.23 -21.99 -39.64
C ASN A 109 -12.43 -23.31 -39.74
N LYS A 110 -12.67 -24.25 -38.82
CA LYS A 110 -11.95 -25.53 -38.79
C LYS A 110 -12.33 -26.43 -39.97
N GLY A 111 -11.56 -26.40 -41.06
CA GLY A 111 -11.68 -27.34 -42.19
C GLY A 111 -12.15 -26.72 -43.52
N ILE A 112 -12.34 -25.40 -43.58
CA ILE A 112 -12.53 -24.65 -44.84
C ILE A 112 -11.14 -24.17 -45.30
N SER A 113 -10.81 -24.41 -46.57
CA SER A 113 -9.55 -24.07 -47.24
C SER A 113 -9.83 -23.38 -48.57
N ASN A 114 -8.81 -22.78 -49.19
CA ASN A 114 -8.92 -22.02 -50.43
C ASN A 114 -9.94 -20.87 -50.33
N ILE A 115 -9.82 -20.06 -49.26
CA ILE A 115 -10.77 -18.99 -48.99
C ILE A 115 -10.61 -17.88 -50.02
N LYS A 116 -11.61 -17.76 -50.88
CA LYS A 116 -11.63 -16.71 -51.91
C LYS A 116 -12.03 -15.37 -51.32
N ASP A 117 -13.07 -15.36 -50.49
CA ASP A 117 -13.66 -14.13 -49.94
C ASP A 117 -14.43 -14.40 -48.62
N PHE A 118 -14.67 -13.38 -47.80
CA PHE A 118 -15.48 -13.48 -46.58
C PHE A 118 -16.13 -12.14 -46.19
N VAL A 119 -17.30 -12.20 -45.55
CA VAL A 119 -18.04 -11.02 -45.09
C VAL A 119 -18.63 -11.23 -43.69
N TYR A 120 -18.54 -10.20 -42.85
CA TYR A 120 -19.27 -10.10 -41.58
C TYR A 120 -20.59 -9.36 -41.79
N TYR A 121 -21.70 -9.95 -41.37
CA TYR A 121 -23.03 -9.34 -41.47
C TYR A 121 -23.99 -9.94 -40.43
N ASP A 122 -24.83 -9.11 -39.79
CA ASP A 122 -25.84 -9.51 -38.80
C ASP A 122 -25.32 -10.52 -37.76
N ASN A 123 -24.21 -10.19 -37.11
CA ASN A 123 -23.57 -11.06 -36.15
C ASN A 123 -23.28 -12.49 -36.68
N ASN A 124 -22.90 -12.60 -37.95
CA ASN A 124 -22.46 -13.82 -38.62
C ASN A 124 -21.25 -13.57 -39.52
N VAL A 125 -20.45 -14.62 -39.72
CA VAL A 125 -19.37 -14.64 -40.72
C VAL A 125 -19.78 -15.59 -41.83
N TYR A 126 -19.77 -15.08 -43.06
CA TYR A 126 -19.97 -15.85 -44.28
C TYR A 126 -18.64 -16.01 -45.01
N ILE A 127 -18.27 -17.25 -45.33
CA ILE A 127 -16.97 -17.59 -45.93
C ILE A 127 -17.23 -18.27 -47.26
N LEU A 128 -16.63 -17.77 -48.33
CA LEU A 128 -16.55 -18.45 -49.62
C LEU A 128 -15.24 -19.24 -49.69
N GLY A 129 -15.34 -20.57 -49.68
CA GLY A 129 -14.18 -21.44 -49.72
C GLY A 129 -14.53 -22.88 -50.10
N THR A 130 -13.59 -23.78 -49.84
CA THR A 130 -13.67 -25.21 -50.20
C THR A 130 -13.48 -26.08 -48.97
N VAL A 131 -14.36 -27.05 -48.76
CA VAL A 131 -14.27 -28.07 -47.70
C VAL A 131 -14.01 -29.43 -48.31
N LYS A 132 -13.07 -30.18 -47.73
CA LYS A 132 -12.86 -31.61 -48.03
C LYS A 132 -13.81 -32.45 -47.18
N GLN A 133 -14.62 -33.27 -47.83
CA GLN A 133 -15.60 -34.15 -47.19
C GLN A 133 -14.93 -35.46 -46.73
N PRO A 134 -15.54 -36.20 -45.78
CA PRO A 134 -15.02 -37.49 -45.30
C PRO A 134 -14.82 -38.55 -46.40
N ASP A 135 -15.55 -38.45 -47.51
CA ASP A 135 -15.46 -39.34 -48.68
C ASP A 135 -14.30 -38.99 -49.65
N GLY A 136 -13.52 -37.93 -49.34
CA GLY A 136 -12.40 -37.45 -50.16
C GLY A 136 -12.77 -36.41 -51.23
N SER A 137 -14.07 -36.15 -51.47
CA SER A 137 -14.53 -35.11 -52.40
C SER A 137 -14.36 -33.68 -51.83
N THR A 138 -14.24 -32.68 -52.70
CA THR A 138 -14.17 -31.26 -52.31
C THR A 138 -15.43 -30.51 -52.74
N LYS A 139 -16.08 -29.80 -51.81
CA LYS A 139 -17.22 -28.92 -52.12
C LYS A 139 -16.84 -27.45 -51.94
N THR A 140 -17.08 -26.65 -52.98
CA THR A 140 -16.88 -25.19 -52.95
C THR A 140 -18.23 -24.49 -52.81
N GLY A 141 -18.33 -23.54 -51.89
CA GLY A 141 -19.59 -22.87 -51.57
C GLY A 141 -19.48 -21.82 -50.47
N ILE A 142 -20.62 -21.25 -50.08
CA ILE A 142 -20.73 -20.26 -49.00
C ILE A 142 -21.10 -20.96 -47.68
N PHE A 143 -20.35 -20.68 -46.61
CA PHE A 143 -20.51 -21.25 -45.27
C PHE A 143 -20.79 -20.15 -44.23
N SER A 144 -21.62 -20.42 -43.20
CA SER A 144 -21.91 -19.44 -42.12
C SER A 144 -21.46 -19.90 -40.74
N SER A 145 -21.05 -18.96 -39.89
CA SER A 145 -20.64 -19.22 -38.50
C SER A 145 -21.78 -19.58 -37.53
N ARG A 146 -23.06 -19.18 -37.76
CA ARG A 146 -24.17 -19.46 -36.81
C ARG A 146 -24.71 -20.89 -36.87
N GLY A 147 -24.33 -21.68 -37.88
CA GLY A 147 -24.93 -22.99 -38.16
C GLY A 147 -24.33 -24.19 -37.43
N THR A 148 -23.52 -24.02 -36.38
CA THR A 148 -22.84 -25.15 -35.71
C THR A 148 -22.97 -25.10 -34.19
N GLY A 149 -24.11 -25.55 -33.67
CA GLY A 149 -24.20 -26.05 -32.30
C GLY A 149 -23.49 -27.40 -32.20
N SER A 150 -22.58 -27.54 -31.23
CA SER A 150 -22.00 -28.80 -30.72
C SER A 150 -21.58 -29.88 -31.73
N SER A 151 -20.26 -30.03 -31.92
CA SER A 151 -19.56 -31.30 -32.20
C SER A 151 -20.17 -32.27 -33.22
N SER A 152 -19.84 -32.14 -34.52
CA SER A 152 -19.56 -33.28 -35.44
C SER A 152 -19.38 -32.82 -36.91
N SER A 153 -18.14 -32.90 -37.40
CA SER A 153 -17.72 -33.53 -38.68
C SER A 153 -18.56 -33.45 -39.98
N SER A 154 -19.32 -32.39 -40.29
CA SER A 154 -19.76 -32.13 -41.68
C SER A 154 -20.06 -30.65 -41.97
N TRP A 155 -19.05 -29.91 -42.46
CA TRP A 155 -19.29 -28.57 -43.00
C TRP A 155 -20.01 -28.68 -44.34
N THR A 156 -21.34 -28.56 -44.31
CA THR A 156 -22.18 -28.50 -45.51
C THR A 156 -22.35 -27.03 -45.92
N PRO A 157 -22.07 -26.65 -47.19
CA PRO A 157 -22.25 -25.27 -47.63
C PRO A 157 -23.74 -24.92 -47.67
N ILE A 158 -24.08 -23.67 -47.32
CA ILE A 158 -25.44 -23.13 -47.45
C ILE A 158 -25.82 -23.07 -48.94
N TYR A 159 -24.85 -22.79 -49.81
CA TYR A 159 -24.99 -22.79 -51.27
C TYR A 159 -23.73 -23.37 -51.94
N THR A 160 -23.89 -24.26 -52.92
CA THR A 160 -22.79 -24.84 -53.71
C THR A 160 -22.51 -24.03 -54.98
N ALA A 161 -21.25 -24.04 -55.45
CA ALA A 161 -20.83 -23.32 -56.66
C ALA A 161 -21.61 -23.71 -57.93
N GLU A 162 -22.13 -24.94 -58.01
CA GLU A 162 -22.94 -25.44 -59.13
C GLU A 162 -24.34 -24.79 -59.22
N LYS A 163 -24.87 -24.28 -58.10
CA LYS A 163 -26.15 -23.55 -58.08
C LYS A 163 -26.02 -22.05 -58.43
N LEU A 164 -24.80 -21.51 -58.52
CA LEU A 164 -24.50 -20.10 -58.79
C LEU A 164 -24.17 -19.90 -60.28
N ASN A 165 -25.17 -19.95 -61.17
CA ASN A 165 -24.94 -20.08 -62.62
C ASN A 165 -25.39 -18.91 -63.50
N ARG A 166 -25.88 -17.80 -62.96
CA ARG A 166 -26.06 -16.46 -63.59
C ARG A 166 -26.44 -15.50 -62.45
N PHE A 167 -26.02 -14.23 -62.50
CA PHE A 167 -26.30 -13.18 -61.49
C PHE A 167 -27.44 -13.48 -60.48
N ASP A 168 -27.12 -14.04 -59.32
CA ASP A 168 -28.12 -14.40 -58.30
C ASP A 168 -27.99 -13.47 -57.07
N ILE A 169 -29.10 -12.85 -56.68
CA ILE A 169 -29.23 -12.10 -55.43
C ILE A 169 -29.63 -13.09 -54.33
N ILE A 170 -28.82 -13.20 -53.27
CA ILE A 170 -29.09 -14.12 -52.16
C ILE A 170 -29.73 -13.30 -51.02
N GLU A 171 -30.99 -13.61 -50.70
CA GLU A 171 -31.73 -12.97 -49.60
C GLU A 171 -31.61 -13.81 -48.33
N THR A 172 -30.96 -13.26 -47.29
CA THR A 172 -30.82 -13.93 -46.00
C THR A 172 -31.83 -13.38 -44.98
N GLY A 173 -33.02 -14.00 -44.88
CA GLY A 173 -33.92 -13.87 -43.72
C GLY A 173 -34.60 -12.50 -43.50
N LYS A 174 -35.66 -12.51 -42.68
CA LYS A 174 -36.77 -11.53 -42.64
C LYS A 174 -36.47 -10.05 -42.28
N HIS A 175 -35.21 -9.61 -42.12
CA HIS A 175 -34.88 -8.21 -41.83
C HIS A 175 -33.62 -7.71 -42.59
N ALA A 176 -33.84 -7.31 -43.86
CA ALA A 176 -33.13 -6.30 -44.67
C ALA A 176 -31.58 -6.17 -44.63
N GLY A 177 -30.92 -6.96 -45.50
CA GLY A 177 -29.66 -6.64 -46.19
C GLY A 177 -29.33 -7.74 -47.21
N TRP A 178 -29.02 -7.39 -48.46
CA TRP A 178 -28.72 -8.37 -49.51
C TRP A 178 -27.25 -8.77 -49.47
N ILE A 179 -26.96 -10.06 -49.71
CA ILE A 179 -25.63 -10.53 -50.09
C ILE A 179 -25.69 -10.94 -51.57
N VAL A 180 -25.01 -10.22 -52.46
CA VAL A 180 -24.97 -10.57 -53.89
C VAL A 180 -23.70 -11.35 -54.18
N ALA A 181 -23.84 -12.53 -54.78
CA ALA A 181 -22.72 -13.32 -55.30
C ALA A 181 -22.69 -13.19 -56.83
N VAL A 182 -21.68 -12.51 -57.38
CA VAL A 182 -21.55 -12.33 -58.84
C VAL A 182 -20.50 -13.28 -59.39
N LYS A 183 -20.85 -14.09 -60.39
CA LYS A 183 -19.92 -14.90 -61.19
C LYS A 183 -19.59 -14.14 -62.48
N ALA A 184 -18.33 -13.69 -62.64
CA ALA A 184 -17.85 -13.15 -63.91
C ALA A 184 -17.59 -14.28 -64.92
N ASN A 185 -17.63 -14.01 -66.23
CA ASN A 185 -17.35 -15.00 -67.28
C ASN A 185 -15.92 -15.60 -67.22
N THR A 186 -15.06 -15.13 -66.31
CA THR A 186 -13.72 -15.69 -66.01
C THR A 186 -13.72 -16.74 -64.89
N GLY A 187 -14.85 -17.00 -64.22
CA GLY A 187 -14.96 -17.98 -63.13
C GLY A 187 -14.68 -17.42 -61.72
N ASP A 188 -14.55 -16.10 -61.58
CA ASP A 188 -14.35 -15.41 -60.31
C ASP A 188 -15.67 -15.05 -59.63
N PHE A 189 -15.70 -15.14 -58.29
CA PHE A 189 -16.87 -14.86 -57.43
C PHE A 189 -16.58 -13.67 -56.50
N CYS A 190 -17.55 -12.76 -56.32
CA CYS A 190 -17.45 -11.61 -55.40
C CYS A 190 -18.68 -11.56 -54.48
N LEU A 191 -18.50 -11.25 -53.18
CA LEU A 191 -19.58 -10.99 -52.22
C LEU A 191 -19.83 -9.46 -52.08
N ILE A 192 -21.08 -9.02 -52.15
CA ILE A 192 -21.48 -7.61 -51.95
C ILE A 192 -22.54 -7.54 -50.86
N SER A 193 -22.39 -6.68 -49.83
CA SER A 193 -23.40 -6.45 -48.79
C SER A 193 -23.98 -5.01 -48.82
N LYS A 194 -25.24 -4.86 -48.39
CA LYS A 194 -25.89 -3.56 -48.16
C LYS A 194 -25.74 -3.12 -46.70
N VAL A 195 -25.24 -1.90 -46.46
CA VAL A 195 -25.24 -1.22 -45.15
C VAL A 195 -26.37 -0.18 -45.13
N TYR A 196 -26.99 0.03 -43.96
CA TYR A 196 -28.17 0.89 -43.76
C TYR A 196 -28.03 2.34 -44.31
N GLU A 197 -29.22 2.90 -44.58
CA GLU A 197 -29.68 4.07 -45.37
C GLU A 197 -28.91 5.41 -45.42
N ASN A 198 -27.67 5.55 -44.96
CA ASN A 198 -26.90 6.82 -45.10
C ASN A 198 -25.43 6.67 -45.53
N TYR A 199 -24.96 5.47 -45.88
CA TYR A 199 -23.60 5.25 -46.36
C TYR A 199 -23.64 4.38 -47.64
N GLY A 200 -22.90 4.77 -48.67
CA GLY A 200 -22.96 4.17 -50.01
C GLY A 200 -22.69 2.66 -50.04
N ILE A 201 -23.07 2.02 -51.15
CA ILE A 201 -22.80 0.60 -51.42
C ILE A 201 -21.29 0.40 -51.58
N ARG A 202 -20.71 -0.52 -50.81
CA ARG A 202 -19.29 -0.89 -50.96
C ARG A 202 -19.19 -2.10 -51.91
N VAL A 203 -18.66 -1.89 -53.11
CA VAL A 203 -18.28 -2.96 -54.04
C VAL A 203 -16.77 -3.14 -53.94
N LEU A 204 -16.30 -4.34 -53.60
CA LEU A 204 -14.87 -4.66 -53.54
C LEU A 204 -14.48 -5.45 -54.80
N PRO A 205 -13.84 -4.84 -55.81
CA PRO A 205 -13.33 -5.59 -56.96
C PRO A 205 -12.09 -6.42 -56.59
N LEU A 206 -11.97 -7.63 -57.13
CA LEU A 206 -10.78 -8.47 -56.96
C LEU A 206 -9.53 -7.85 -57.63
N PRO A 207 -8.32 -8.03 -57.05
CA PRO A 207 -7.07 -7.72 -57.73
C PRO A 207 -6.87 -8.69 -58.91
N GLY A 208 -6.94 -8.20 -60.15
CA GLY A 208 -6.59 -8.96 -61.37
C GLY A 208 -7.71 -9.17 -62.40
N SER A 209 -8.95 -8.75 -62.15
CA SER A 209 -10.05 -8.87 -63.13
C SER A 209 -10.12 -7.65 -64.10
N PRO A 210 -10.49 -7.84 -65.39
CA PRO A 210 -10.71 -6.72 -66.31
C PRO A 210 -11.93 -5.89 -65.90
N ARG A 211 -11.66 -4.78 -65.21
CA ARG A 211 -12.43 -3.52 -65.05
C ARG A 211 -13.95 -3.59 -65.33
N LEU A 212 -14.75 -3.80 -64.28
CA LEU A 212 -16.09 -3.19 -64.18
C LEU A 212 -15.87 -1.69 -64.01
N LYS A 213 -16.28 -0.85 -64.96
CA LYS A 213 -15.89 0.57 -64.94
C LYS A 213 -16.85 1.46 -64.13
N ASP A 214 -18.14 1.12 -64.08
CA ASP A 214 -19.15 1.80 -63.25
C ASP A 214 -20.28 0.83 -62.85
N VAL A 215 -20.72 0.89 -61.58
CA VAL A 215 -21.90 0.17 -61.05
C VAL A 215 -22.93 1.20 -60.58
N TYR A 216 -24.13 1.20 -61.16
CA TYR A 216 -25.23 2.07 -60.74
C TYR A 216 -26.33 1.27 -60.05
N VAL A 217 -26.85 1.77 -58.94
CA VAL A 217 -27.96 1.11 -58.20
C VAL A 217 -29.14 2.06 -58.07
N SER A 218 -30.31 1.61 -58.51
CA SER A 218 -31.62 2.22 -58.25
C SER A 218 -32.31 1.44 -57.11
N ARG A 219 -33.42 1.95 -56.55
CA ARG A 219 -34.19 1.29 -55.47
C ARG A 219 -34.50 -0.19 -55.76
N ASP A 220 -34.60 -0.59 -57.04
CA ASP A 220 -35.07 -1.93 -57.43
C ASP A 220 -34.14 -2.68 -58.43
N LYS A 221 -33.00 -2.11 -58.89
CA LYS A 221 -32.13 -2.71 -59.94
C LYS A 221 -30.64 -2.30 -59.83
N ILE A 222 -29.72 -3.18 -60.28
CA ILE A 222 -28.26 -2.95 -60.41
C ILE A 222 -27.85 -2.91 -61.90
N TYR A 223 -27.04 -1.93 -62.32
CA TYR A 223 -26.49 -1.77 -63.67
C TYR A 223 -24.96 -1.84 -63.67
N ILE A 224 -24.36 -2.49 -64.67
CA ILE A 224 -22.92 -2.71 -64.81
C ILE A 224 -22.48 -2.35 -66.24
N GLN A 225 -21.43 -1.53 -66.39
CA GLN A 225 -20.80 -1.27 -67.71
C GLN A 225 -19.47 -2.04 -67.87
N SER A 226 -19.37 -2.82 -68.96
CA SER A 226 -18.19 -3.61 -69.37
C SER A 226 -17.49 -2.98 -70.58
N VAL A 227 -16.17 -3.19 -70.70
CA VAL A 227 -15.32 -2.73 -71.81
C VAL A 227 -15.00 -3.92 -72.73
N SER A 228 -15.91 -4.28 -73.64
CA SER A 228 -15.58 -5.12 -74.80
C SER A 228 -16.38 -4.67 -76.03
N ASN A 229 -15.68 -4.49 -77.16
CA ASN A 229 -16.15 -3.94 -78.43
C ASN A 229 -17.10 -4.86 -79.24
N ASP A 230 -17.99 -5.59 -78.59
CA ASP A 230 -19.05 -6.34 -79.29
C ASP A 230 -20.40 -6.08 -78.62
N ILE A 231 -21.14 -5.09 -79.15
CA ILE A 231 -22.58 -4.93 -78.88
C ILE A 231 -23.29 -4.82 -80.23
N SER A 232 -23.78 -5.94 -80.71
CA SER A 232 -24.96 -6.02 -81.57
C SER A 232 -26.20 -5.80 -80.70
N GLU A 233 -27.03 -4.84 -81.09
CA GLU A 233 -28.30 -4.40 -80.50
C GLU A 233 -28.27 -3.34 -79.37
N VAL A 234 -28.72 -2.15 -79.77
CA VAL A 234 -29.16 -1.03 -78.93
C VAL A 234 -30.61 -1.28 -78.54
N ILE A 235 -30.93 -1.37 -77.23
CA ILE A 235 -32.31 -1.29 -76.74
C ILE A 235 -32.52 0.10 -76.12
N LEU A 236 -33.44 0.86 -76.72
CA LEU A 236 -33.80 2.24 -76.42
C LEU A 236 -34.65 2.35 -75.13
N GLY A 237 -34.46 3.45 -74.38
CA GLY A 237 -35.34 3.90 -73.30
C GLY A 237 -35.53 5.43 -73.30
N PRO A 238 -36.64 5.97 -72.74
CA PRO A 238 -37.26 7.25 -73.12
C PRO A 238 -36.59 8.52 -72.49
N PRO A 239 -37.00 9.76 -72.88
CA PRO A 239 -36.10 10.91 -73.06
C PRO A 239 -35.53 11.50 -71.76
N LEU A 240 -34.23 11.83 -71.80
CA LEU A 240 -33.52 12.57 -70.77
C LEU A 240 -34.18 13.94 -70.53
N ASN A 241 -34.59 14.18 -69.29
CA ASN A 241 -35.10 15.47 -68.83
C ASN A 241 -33.93 16.47 -68.75
N LEU A 242 -33.83 17.34 -69.77
CA LEU A 242 -32.75 18.32 -69.97
C LEU A 242 -32.58 19.33 -68.81
N ASN A 243 -33.55 19.42 -67.88
CA ASN A 243 -33.53 20.36 -66.76
C ASN A 243 -32.72 19.89 -65.53
N LYS A 244 -32.04 18.72 -65.58
CA LYS A 244 -31.25 18.16 -64.47
C LYS A 244 -29.73 18.06 -64.72
N ILE A 245 -29.21 18.62 -65.81
CA ILE A 245 -27.76 18.63 -66.08
C ILE A 245 -27.13 19.82 -65.34
N LYS A 246 -26.62 19.59 -64.12
CA LYS A 246 -25.77 20.56 -63.39
C LYS A 246 -24.36 19.98 -63.14
N SER A 247 -23.41 20.53 -63.90
CA SER A 247 -21.97 20.77 -63.61
C SER A 247 -21.02 19.62 -63.21
N THR A 248 -21.03 18.46 -63.87
CA THR A 248 -19.87 17.52 -63.84
C THR A 248 -19.48 16.91 -65.19
N THR A 249 -20.05 17.37 -66.31
CA THR A 249 -19.71 16.85 -67.65
C THR A 249 -18.55 17.60 -68.29
N THR A 250 -17.55 16.85 -68.75
CA THR A 250 -16.37 17.32 -69.51
C THR A 250 -16.77 17.88 -70.88
N ALA A 251 -16.20 19.03 -71.24
CA ALA A 251 -16.37 19.65 -72.56
C ALA A 251 -15.97 18.67 -73.68
N GLY A 252 -16.82 18.50 -74.69
CA GLY A 252 -16.58 17.58 -75.82
C GLY A 252 -17.44 16.30 -75.84
N SER A 253 -18.41 16.17 -74.94
CA SER A 253 -19.34 15.03 -74.89
C SER A 253 -20.49 15.17 -75.90
N TRP A 254 -20.87 14.07 -76.57
CA TRP A 254 -21.95 14.02 -77.56
C TRP A 254 -23.17 13.27 -77.03
N ALA A 255 -24.37 13.77 -77.32
CA ALA A 255 -25.63 13.10 -77.01
C ALA A 255 -26.49 12.94 -78.27
N VAL A 256 -27.08 11.76 -78.45
CA VAL A 256 -27.99 11.43 -79.56
C VAL A 256 -29.43 11.46 -79.04
N SER A 257 -30.33 12.21 -79.68
CA SER A 257 -31.77 12.13 -79.36
C SER A 257 -32.53 11.18 -80.28
N ASP A 258 -32.12 11.08 -81.55
CA ASP A 258 -32.66 10.19 -82.56
C ASP A 258 -31.65 9.99 -83.71
N ALA A 259 -31.95 9.10 -84.66
CA ALA A 259 -31.08 8.72 -85.77
C ALA A 259 -30.68 9.88 -86.73
N LYS A 260 -31.17 11.11 -86.54
CA LYS A 260 -30.94 12.23 -87.46
C LYS A 260 -30.43 13.52 -86.81
N THR A 261 -30.28 13.57 -85.48
CA THR A 261 -29.85 14.77 -84.75
C THR A 261 -28.84 14.47 -83.64
N LEU A 262 -27.69 15.15 -83.66
CA LEU A 262 -26.65 15.10 -82.63
C LEU A 262 -26.58 16.42 -81.86
N TYR A 263 -26.42 16.35 -80.54
CA TYR A 263 -26.14 17.50 -79.69
C TYR A 263 -24.72 17.44 -79.17
N ARG A 264 -24.00 18.56 -79.29
CA ARG A 264 -22.67 18.74 -78.70
C ARG A 264 -22.77 19.72 -77.54
N ILE A 265 -22.24 19.32 -76.38
CA ILE A 265 -22.17 20.17 -75.20
C ILE A 265 -20.79 20.82 -75.17
N SER A 266 -20.74 22.12 -75.46
CA SER A 266 -19.55 22.97 -75.35
C SER A 266 -19.75 23.93 -74.17
N GLY A 267 -19.36 23.51 -72.97
CA GLY A 267 -19.58 24.30 -71.75
C GLY A 267 -21.08 24.46 -71.43
N THR A 268 -21.58 25.70 -71.35
CA THR A 268 -22.98 26.03 -71.00
C THR A 268 -23.93 26.15 -72.19
N GLN A 269 -23.45 25.96 -73.43
CA GLN A 269 -24.28 26.00 -74.64
C GLN A 269 -24.54 24.59 -75.20
N ILE A 270 -25.74 24.37 -75.72
CA ILE A 270 -26.15 23.14 -76.41
C ILE A 270 -26.35 23.46 -77.89
N GLU A 271 -25.47 22.92 -78.74
CA GLU A 271 -25.52 23.12 -80.18
C GLU A 271 -26.11 21.90 -80.89
N ARG A 272 -27.03 22.14 -81.85
CA ARG A 272 -27.75 21.10 -82.59
C ARG A 272 -27.14 20.91 -83.98
N PHE A 273 -26.65 19.71 -84.28
CA PHE A 273 -26.05 19.36 -85.57
C PHE A 273 -26.90 18.35 -86.35
N LYS A 274 -27.01 18.56 -87.67
CA LYS A 274 -27.43 17.53 -88.62
C LYS A 274 -26.24 16.63 -88.93
N ALA A 275 -26.43 15.31 -88.88
CA ALA A 275 -25.37 14.29 -88.85
C ALA A 275 -24.27 14.41 -89.93
N GLY A 276 -24.56 14.98 -91.10
CA GLY A 276 -23.58 15.10 -92.20
C GLY A 276 -22.41 16.06 -91.94
N LYS A 277 -22.57 17.11 -91.11
CA LYS A 277 -21.51 18.11 -90.86
C LYS A 277 -20.58 17.77 -89.68
N ALA A 278 -20.87 16.72 -88.91
CA ALA A 278 -20.08 16.28 -87.76
C ALA A 278 -18.89 15.36 -88.14
N LEU A 279 -18.91 14.78 -89.34
CA LEU A 279 -17.86 13.87 -89.83
C LEU A 279 -16.55 14.58 -90.21
N GLU A 280 -16.60 15.84 -90.63
CA GLU A 280 -15.38 16.59 -91.03
C GLU A 280 -14.53 17.05 -89.84
N THR A 281 -15.09 17.13 -88.63
CA THR A 281 -14.36 17.52 -87.41
C THR A 281 -13.74 16.33 -86.64
N LEU A 282 -14.03 15.09 -87.04
CA LEU A 282 -13.50 13.85 -86.45
C LEU A 282 -12.12 13.43 -87.01
N ASN A 283 -11.59 14.13 -88.02
CA ASN A 283 -10.35 13.77 -88.73
C ASN A 283 -9.07 14.52 -88.29
N ALA A 284 -9.04 15.16 -87.12
CA ALA A 284 -7.79 15.68 -86.55
C ALA A 284 -6.93 14.53 -85.97
N PRO A 285 -5.60 14.48 -86.22
CA PRO A 285 -4.76 13.37 -85.77
C PRO A 285 -4.69 13.29 -84.23
N ASN A 286 -5.03 12.13 -83.68
CA ASN A 286 -4.93 11.86 -82.23
C ASN A 286 -3.45 11.69 -81.81
N PRO A 287 -2.89 12.56 -80.95
CA PRO A 287 -1.49 12.50 -80.53
C PRO A 287 -1.15 11.25 -79.69
N ASN A 288 -2.16 10.54 -79.18
CA ASN A 288 -2.02 9.30 -78.40
C ASN A 288 -2.26 8.02 -79.21
N ARG A 289 -2.38 8.12 -80.54
CA ARG A 289 -2.60 6.94 -81.40
C ARG A 289 -1.48 5.91 -81.20
N ILE A 290 -1.83 4.64 -81.09
CA ILE A 290 -0.82 3.58 -81.11
C ILE A 290 -0.30 3.42 -82.54
N VAL A 291 1.01 3.58 -82.73
CA VAL A 291 1.68 3.39 -84.03
C VAL A 291 2.13 1.93 -84.20
N ALA A 292 2.48 1.54 -85.43
CA ALA A 292 3.00 0.21 -85.73
C ALA A 292 4.16 -0.17 -84.77
N GLY A 293 4.01 -1.30 -84.09
CA GLY A 293 4.91 -1.74 -83.01
C GLY A 293 4.36 -1.57 -81.60
N GLY A 294 3.16 -1.01 -81.43
CA GLY A 294 2.49 -0.96 -80.13
C GLY A 294 2.82 0.27 -79.28
N TYR A 295 3.60 1.23 -79.79
CA TYR A 295 4.04 2.43 -79.07
C TYR A 295 3.10 3.62 -79.29
N THR A 296 3.10 4.61 -78.39
CA THR A 296 2.62 5.96 -78.72
C THR A 296 3.73 6.73 -79.45
N PRO A 297 3.43 7.82 -80.18
CA PRO A 297 4.46 8.70 -80.75
C PRO A 297 5.48 9.14 -79.71
N LEU A 298 5.00 9.44 -78.49
CA LEU A 298 5.85 9.82 -77.36
C LEU A 298 6.71 8.67 -76.83
N THR A 299 6.16 7.47 -76.57
CA THR A 299 6.97 6.35 -76.06
C THR A 299 8.01 5.89 -77.09
N LYS A 300 7.66 5.92 -78.38
CA LYS A 300 8.61 5.66 -79.47
C LYS A 300 9.74 6.69 -79.50
N ALA A 301 9.41 7.99 -79.45
CA ALA A 301 10.40 9.06 -79.49
C ALA A 301 11.36 9.03 -78.27
N VAL A 302 10.84 8.69 -77.08
CA VAL A 302 11.66 8.51 -75.87
C VAL A 302 12.57 7.29 -75.99
N MET A 303 12.05 6.17 -76.50
CA MET A 303 12.82 4.93 -76.70
C MET A 303 13.93 5.09 -77.75
N THR A 304 13.66 5.80 -78.85
CA THR A 304 14.64 6.06 -79.92
C THR A 304 15.56 7.23 -79.62
N GLY A 305 15.28 8.01 -78.56
CA GLY A 305 16.10 9.11 -78.10
C GLY A 305 16.08 10.34 -79.01
N GLN A 306 14.90 10.71 -79.52
CA GLN A 306 14.72 11.83 -80.45
C GLN A 306 14.15 13.07 -79.74
N PRO A 307 14.97 14.01 -79.24
CA PRO A 307 14.51 15.14 -78.43
C PRO A 307 13.54 16.07 -79.16
N ALA A 308 13.76 16.31 -80.45
CA ALA A 308 12.85 17.12 -81.26
C ALA A 308 11.45 16.49 -81.38
N GLU A 309 11.39 15.16 -81.50
CA GLU A 309 10.11 14.43 -81.56
C GLU A 309 9.43 14.36 -80.19
N ILE A 310 10.19 14.25 -79.10
CA ILE A 310 9.67 14.31 -77.74
C ILE A 310 9.02 15.68 -77.48
N ASN A 311 9.73 16.78 -77.78
CA ASN A 311 9.20 18.13 -77.58
C ASN A 311 7.97 18.38 -78.45
N ARG A 312 8.02 17.98 -79.73
CA ARG A 312 6.87 18.09 -80.64
C ARG A 312 5.66 17.32 -80.12
N ALA A 313 5.84 16.08 -79.65
CA ALA A 313 4.75 15.28 -79.10
C ALA A 313 4.12 15.93 -77.85
N ILE A 314 4.94 16.55 -76.99
CA ILE A 314 4.46 17.30 -75.83
C ILE A 314 3.67 18.55 -76.28
N GLU A 315 4.17 19.30 -77.25
CA GLU A 315 3.50 20.51 -77.80
C GLU A 315 2.18 20.18 -78.52
N GLU A 316 2.11 19.02 -79.19
CA GLU A 316 0.91 18.50 -79.85
C GLU A 316 -0.11 17.91 -78.85
N GLY A 317 0.17 17.96 -77.54
CA GLY A 317 -0.76 17.55 -76.49
C GLY A 317 -0.79 16.04 -76.23
N ALA A 318 0.30 15.31 -76.47
CA ALA A 318 0.40 13.90 -76.09
C ALA A 318 0.22 13.72 -74.57
N ASP A 319 -0.56 12.71 -74.19
CA ASP A 319 -0.74 12.31 -72.80
C ASP A 319 0.51 11.59 -72.30
N LEU A 320 1.27 12.25 -71.42
CA LEU A 320 2.54 11.77 -70.87
C LEU A 320 2.40 10.48 -70.07
N ASN A 321 1.18 10.15 -69.62
CA ASN A 321 0.87 9.01 -68.79
C ASN A 321 0.19 7.88 -69.56
N TYR A 322 -0.01 8.07 -70.87
CA TYR A 322 -0.63 7.08 -71.73
C TYR A 322 0.24 5.82 -71.78
N ARG A 323 -0.35 4.68 -71.40
CA ARG A 323 0.30 3.39 -71.51
C ARG A 323 0.21 2.90 -72.94
N ASP A 324 1.36 2.56 -73.51
CA ASP A 324 1.39 1.93 -74.81
C ASP A 324 0.87 0.48 -74.75
N ALA A 325 0.85 -0.22 -75.88
CA ALA A 325 0.36 -1.60 -75.95
C ALA A 325 1.20 -2.58 -75.10
N ASN A 326 2.43 -2.20 -74.76
CA ASN A 326 3.27 -2.96 -73.84
C ASN A 326 2.98 -2.61 -72.38
N GLY A 327 2.11 -1.63 -72.12
CA GLY A 327 1.80 -1.16 -70.78
C GLY A 327 2.85 -0.19 -70.23
N ASP A 328 3.79 0.28 -71.06
CA ASP A 328 4.86 1.18 -70.64
C ASP A 328 4.43 2.64 -70.75
N VAL A 329 4.98 3.48 -69.86
CA VAL A 329 4.81 4.94 -69.86
C VAL A 329 6.14 5.58 -70.25
N ALA A 330 6.08 6.68 -70.97
CA ALA A 330 7.26 7.42 -71.45
C ALA A 330 8.31 7.65 -70.34
N LEU A 331 7.88 8.00 -69.13
CA LEU A 331 8.78 8.23 -67.99
C LEU A 331 9.53 6.96 -67.53
N LEU A 332 8.87 5.79 -67.53
CA LEU A 332 9.53 4.52 -67.16
C LEU A 332 10.59 4.12 -68.19
N ILE A 333 10.30 4.30 -69.47
CA ILE A 333 11.27 4.05 -70.56
C ILE A 333 12.49 4.97 -70.43
N ALA A 334 12.27 6.24 -70.08
CA ALA A 334 13.34 7.20 -69.85
C ALA A 334 14.21 6.86 -68.62
N LEU A 335 13.63 6.31 -67.55
CA LEU A 335 14.34 6.02 -66.31
C LEU A 335 15.01 4.64 -66.29
N ASN A 336 14.43 3.65 -66.99
CA ASN A 336 14.93 2.27 -67.06
C ASN A 336 16.13 2.12 -68.01
N ASN A 337 16.41 3.13 -68.85
CA ASN A 337 17.55 3.10 -69.78
C ASN A 337 18.55 4.23 -69.45
N PRO A 338 19.84 3.90 -69.22
CA PRO A 338 20.85 4.89 -68.85
C PRO A 338 21.13 5.94 -69.94
N TYR A 339 20.81 5.65 -71.20
CA TYR A 339 21.00 6.55 -72.34
C TYR A 339 19.86 7.54 -72.53
N THR A 340 18.67 7.26 -71.99
CA THR A 340 17.46 8.09 -72.13
C THR A 340 17.13 8.89 -70.85
N LYS A 341 17.99 8.78 -69.82
CA LYS A 341 17.80 9.44 -68.51
C LYS A 341 17.66 10.96 -68.57
N SER A 342 18.26 11.62 -69.56
CA SER A 342 18.14 13.07 -69.77
C SER A 342 16.74 13.49 -70.21
N TYR A 343 16.00 12.59 -70.86
CA TYR A 343 14.62 12.83 -71.28
C TYR A 343 13.63 12.68 -70.13
N ALA A 344 13.99 11.94 -69.06
CA ALA A 344 13.17 11.87 -67.86
C ALA A 344 13.00 13.25 -67.23
N GLU A 345 14.05 14.07 -67.18
CA GLU A 345 13.97 15.45 -66.68
C GLU A 345 12.99 16.30 -67.50
N THR A 346 13.02 16.19 -68.84
CA THR A 346 12.07 16.87 -69.73
C THR A 346 10.63 16.43 -69.46
N LEU A 347 10.39 15.13 -69.36
CA LEU A 347 9.05 14.56 -69.12
C LEU A 347 8.51 14.96 -67.74
N ILE A 348 9.35 14.92 -66.70
CA ILE A 348 8.96 15.32 -65.33
C ILE A 348 8.64 16.82 -65.27
N LYS A 349 9.42 17.67 -65.97
CA LYS A 349 9.14 19.11 -66.08
C LYS A 349 7.85 19.40 -66.84
N ALA A 350 7.54 18.60 -67.86
CA ALA A 350 6.30 18.68 -68.64
C ALA A 350 5.05 18.16 -67.90
N GLY A 351 5.20 17.58 -66.70
CA GLY A 351 4.07 17.13 -65.87
C GLY A 351 3.75 15.65 -65.98
N ALA A 352 4.70 14.81 -66.42
CA ALA A 352 4.53 13.35 -66.35
C ALA A 352 4.31 12.90 -64.90
N ASP A 353 3.41 11.93 -64.70
CA ASP A 353 3.13 11.35 -63.39
C ASP A 353 4.36 10.58 -62.89
N VAL A 354 4.98 11.09 -61.83
CA VAL A 354 6.18 10.52 -61.22
C VAL A 354 5.92 9.25 -60.40
N ASN A 355 4.65 8.90 -60.16
CA ASN A 355 4.24 7.74 -59.38
C ASN A 355 3.85 6.53 -60.24
N VAL A 356 4.09 6.58 -61.55
CA VAL A 356 3.88 5.44 -62.43
C VAL A 356 4.75 4.24 -62.04
N SER A 357 4.17 3.06 -62.15
CA SER A 357 4.86 1.78 -61.91
C SER A 357 4.87 0.90 -63.16
N ASP A 358 5.89 0.06 -63.25
CA ASP A 358 5.97 -1.02 -64.21
C ASP A 358 5.02 -2.18 -63.83
N LYS A 359 5.02 -3.24 -64.65
CA LYS A 359 4.19 -4.44 -64.43
C LYS A 359 4.54 -5.22 -63.15
N ASN A 360 5.75 -5.04 -62.62
CA ASN A 360 6.21 -5.69 -61.40
C ASN A 360 5.89 -4.87 -60.14
N GLY A 361 5.30 -3.68 -60.32
CA GLY A 361 5.00 -2.75 -59.24
C GLY A 361 6.21 -1.92 -58.78
N TYR A 362 7.31 -1.90 -59.54
CA TYR A 362 8.42 -0.98 -59.28
C TYR A 362 8.12 0.38 -59.89
N SER A 363 8.30 1.42 -59.10
CA SER A 363 7.99 2.77 -59.55
C SER A 363 9.10 3.43 -60.35
N ALA A 364 8.75 4.51 -61.02
CA ALA A 364 9.69 5.39 -61.67
C ALA A 364 10.83 5.80 -60.69
N LEU A 365 10.50 6.15 -59.44
CA LEU A 365 11.50 6.51 -58.42
C LEU A 365 12.43 5.33 -58.05
N TYR A 366 11.90 4.10 -58.00
CA TYR A 366 12.73 2.90 -57.82
C TYR A 366 13.79 2.78 -58.92
N TRP A 367 13.40 2.89 -60.19
CA TRP A 367 14.33 2.81 -61.32
C TRP A 367 15.37 3.94 -61.30
N ALA A 368 14.95 5.17 -60.98
CA ALA A 368 15.87 6.29 -60.77
C ALA A 368 16.90 5.99 -59.65
N CYS A 369 16.46 5.41 -58.54
CA CYS A 369 17.32 5.01 -57.43
C CYS A 369 18.28 3.88 -57.80
N LYS A 370 17.80 2.84 -58.49
CA LYS A 370 18.57 1.68 -58.95
C LYS A 370 19.68 2.07 -59.92
N HIS A 371 19.39 2.98 -60.83
CA HIS A 371 20.37 3.49 -61.82
C HIS A 371 21.15 4.72 -61.35
N ARG A 372 21.06 5.07 -60.06
CA ARG A 372 21.84 6.16 -59.43
C ARG A 372 21.67 7.53 -60.09
N GLN A 373 20.45 7.85 -60.54
CA GLN A 373 20.15 9.08 -61.26
C GLN A 373 19.82 10.22 -60.28
N ASN A 374 20.82 10.74 -59.55
CA ASN A 374 20.61 11.70 -58.44
C ASN A 374 19.77 12.94 -58.81
N ASN A 375 19.98 13.52 -60.00
CA ASN A 375 19.20 14.68 -60.46
C ASN A 375 17.73 14.33 -60.67
N ASN A 376 17.45 13.18 -61.31
CA ASN A 376 16.08 12.69 -61.51
C ASN A 376 15.43 12.31 -60.18
N ILE A 377 16.16 11.67 -59.25
CA ILE A 377 15.67 11.36 -57.90
C ILE A 377 15.22 12.65 -57.19
N LYS A 378 16.09 13.68 -57.15
CA LYS A 378 15.78 14.96 -56.52
C LYS A 378 14.54 15.59 -57.16
N LEU A 379 14.52 15.69 -58.49
CA LEU A 379 13.42 16.29 -59.24
C LEU A 379 12.09 15.54 -59.03
N MET A 380 12.11 14.21 -58.98
CA MET A 380 10.93 13.38 -58.74
C MET A 380 10.39 13.57 -57.32
N LEU A 381 11.27 13.60 -56.32
CA LEU A 381 10.90 13.88 -54.93
C LEU A 381 10.32 15.31 -54.76
N ASP A 382 10.83 16.29 -55.51
CA ASP A 382 10.29 17.65 -55.54
C ASP A 382 8.92 17.73 -56.24
N LYS A 383 8.65 16.83 -57.20
CA LYS A 383 7.37 16.71 -57.92
C LYS A 383 6.35 15.77 -57.27
N GLY A 384 6.62 15.29 -56.05
CA GLY A 384 5.66 14.49 -55.27
C GLY A 384 5.70 12.99 -55.55
N ALA A 385 6.85 12.45 -55.98
CA ALA A 385 7.05 11.00 -56.02
C ALA A 385 7.02 10.41 -54.61
N ASP A 386 6.30 9.30 -54.43
CA ASP A 386 6.20 8.59 -53.15
C ASP A 386 7.47 7.74 -52.89
N PRO A 387 8.30 8.11 -51.91
CA PRO A 387 9.54 7.38 -51.60
C PRO A 387 9.31 6.08 -50.82
N ASN A 388 8.10 5.81 -50.32
CA ASN A 388 7.79 4.64 -49.51
C ASN A 388 7.32 3.42 -50.32
N GLN A 389 7.45 3.48 -51.64
CA GLN A 389 7.03 2.40 -52.53
C GLN A 389 7.99 1.19 -52.45
N LYS A 390 7.46 0.04 -52.86
CA LYS A 390 8.08 -1.28 -52.70
C LYS A 390 9.54 -1.30 -53.18
N GLY A 391 10.44 -1.74 -52.30
CA GLY A 391 11.85 -1.99 -52.60
C GLY A 391 12.78 -0.76 -52.60
N ILE A 392 12.24 0.46 -52.41
CA ILE A 392 13.06 1.67 -52.45
C ILE A 392 13.90 1.83 -51.17
N THR A 393 13.27 1.73 -49.99
CA THR A 393 13.93 1.89 -48.67
C THR A 393 15.14 0.97 -48.50
N GLU A 394 14.98 -0.33 -48.74
CA GLU A 394 16.05 -1.31 -48.61
C GLU A 394 17.20 -1.04 -49.60
N MET A 395 16.88 -0.63 -50.83
CA MET A 395 17.90 -0.27 -51.83
C MET A 395 18.65 1.00 -51.46
N VAL A 396 17.97 2.01 -50.93
CA VAL A 396 18.61 3.26 -50.46
C VAL A 396 19.58 2.96 -49.32
N ILE A 397 19.17 2.12 -48.37
CA ILE A 397 19.98 1.62 -47.25
C ILE A 397 21.20 0.84 -47.77
N ASN A 398 20.99 -0.23 -48.55
CA ASN A 398 22.07 -1.13 -49.00
C ASN A 398 23.05 -0.46 -49.96
N SER A 399 22.62 0.56 -50.71
CA SER A 399 23.50 1.29 -51.62
C SER A 399 24.43 2.30 -50.93
N TYR A 400 24.20 2.57 -49.64
CA TYR A 400 24.87 3.59 -48.81
C TYR A 400 25.31 4.85 -49.57
N ARG A 401 24.33 5.69 -49.91
CA ARG A 401 24.55 6.99 -50.57
C ARG A 401 24.10 8.12 -49.65
N PRO A 402 25.01 8.81 -48.92
CA PRO A 402 24.65 9.80 -47.91
C PRO A 402 23.72 10.90 -48.43
N GLU A 403 23.95 11.38 -49.65
CA GLU A 403 23.11 12.43 -50.24
C GLU A 403 21.70 11.94 -50.56
N ILE A 404 21.53 10.68 -50.99
CA ILE A 404 20.21 10.09 -51.20
C ILE A 404 19.53 9.79 -49.87
N ILE A 405 20.26 9.27 -48.88
CA ILE A 405 19.75 9.07 -47.53
C ILE A 405 19.20 10.39 -46.96
N LYS A 406 19.97 11.49 -47.04
CA LYS A 406 19.51 12.83 -46.63
C LYS A 406 18.25 13.28 -47.38
N MET A 407 18.20 13.11 -48.71
CA MET A 407 17.02 13.45 -49.52
C MET A 407 15.77 12.67 -49.09
N PHE A 408 15.91 11.37 -48.83
CA PHE A 408 14.80 10.51 -48.41
C PHE A 408 14.32 10.87 -47.00
N LEU A 409 15.23 11.23 -46.12
CA LEU A 409 14.91 11.71 -44.77
C LEU A 409 14.17 13.05 -44.77
N GLN A 410 14.52 13.97 -45.69
CA GLN A 410 13.75 15.21 -45.90
C GLN A 410 12.31 14.96 -46.34
N LYS A 411 12.01 13.77 -46.87
CA LYS A 411 10.66 13.33 -47.24
C LYS A 411 10.02 12.40 -46.19
N ASN A 412 10.54 12.40 -44.95
CA ASN A 412 10.02 11.61 -43.81
C ASN A 412 9.98 10.09 -44.06
N VAL A 413 10.94 9.55 -44.81
CA VAL A 413 11.06 8.09 -45.01
C VAL A 413 11.70 7.43 -43.78
N ASP A 414 11.10 6.36 -43.29
CA ASP A 414 11.69 5.56 -42.21
C ASP A 414 12.86 4.72 -42.74
N LEU A 415 14.07 5.06 -42.31
CA LEU A 415 15.31 4.34 -42.62
C LEU A 415 15.88 3.58 -41.40
N SER A 416 15.06 3.34 -40.37
CA SER A 416 15.49 2.74 -39.09
C SER A 416 16.08 1.32 -39.22
N SER A 417 15.66 0.55 -40.22
CA SER A 417 16.24 -0.76 -40.54
C SER A 417 17.73 -0.68 -40.93
N GLY A 418 18.18 0.49 -41.40
CA GLY A 418 19.56 0.73 -41.77
C GLY A 418 20.55 0.65 -40.61
N PHE A 419 20.11 0.84 -39.36
CA PHE A 419 20.98 0.64 -38.19
C PHE A 419 21.36 -0.83 -37.99
N VAL A 420 20.44 -1.77 -38.24
CA VAL A 420 20.72 -3.21 -38.14
C VAL A 420 21.62 -3.65 -39.29
N THR A 421 21.37 -3.17 -40.52
CA THR A 421 22.25 -3.44 -41.66
C THR A 421 23.65 -2.89 -41.42
N ALA A 422 23.77 -1.65 -40.93
CA ALA A 422 25.05 -1.06 -40.59
C ALA A 422 25.79 -1.87 -39.51
N ALA A 423 25.07 -2.34 -38.47
CA ALA A 423 25.64 -3.20 -37.45
C ALA A 423 26.09 -4.56 -38.00
N LYS A 424 25.33 -5.16 -38.92
CA LYS A 424 25.67 -6.44 -39.56
C LYS A 424 26.90 -6.35 -40.46
N GLU A 425 27.07 -5.24 -41.17
CA GLU A 425 28.14 -5.02 -42.16
C GLU A 425 29.35 -4.25 -41.62
N ASN A 426 29.35 -3.90 -40.33
CA ASN A 426 30.33 -3.03 -39.69
C ASN A 426 30.47 -1.64 -40.35
N ASN A 427 29.37 -1.07 -40.88
CA ASN A 427 29.38 0.21 -41.56
C ASN A 427 29.18 1.40 -40.60
N VAL A 428 30.25 1.77 -39.92
CA VAL A 428 30.29 2.87 -38.93
C VAL A 428 29.78 4.20 -39.51
N LYS A 429 30.21 4.56 -40.73
CA LYS A 429 29.83 5.84 -41.37
C LYS A 429 28.34 5.89 -41.68
N MET A 430 27.74 4.77 -42.08
CA MET A 430 26.30 4.68 -42.29
C MET A 430 25.53 4.84 -40.98
N PHE A 431 25.99 4.16 -39.93
CA PHE A 431 25.42 4.27 -38.60
C PHE A 431 25.44 5.72 -38.12
N GLU A 432 26.60 6.39 -38.23
CA GLU A 432 26.78 7.79 -37.86
C GLU A 432 25.87 8.73 -38.67
N THR A 433 25.74 8.50 -39.98
CA THR A 433 24.90 9.30 -40.87
C THR A 433 23.43 9.20 -40.46
N LEU A 434 22.92 7.99 -40.21
CA LEU A 434 21.54 7.76 -39.77
C LEU A 434 21.29 8.36 -38.38
N SER A 435 22.24 8.20 -37.46
CA SER A 435 22.18 8.79 -36.12
C SER A 435 22.12 10.31 -36.14
N LYS A 436 23.05 10.96 -36.86
CA LYS A 436 23.11 12.44 -36.98
C LYS A 436 21.87 13.02 -37.66
N ALA A 437 21.23 12.24 -38.52
CA ALA A 437 20.00 12.64 -39.18
C ALA A 437 18.75 12.54 -38.27
N GLY A 438 18.87 12.05 -37.05
CA GLY A 438 17.75 11.93 -36.12
C GLY A 438 16.80 10.76 -36.43
N VAL A 439 17.24 9.76 -37.20
CA VAL A 439 16.45 8.54 -37.43
C VAL A 439 16.30 7.79 -36.12
N LYS A 440 15.05 7.48 -35.74
CA LYS A 440 14.79 6.71 -34.52
C LYS A 440 15.46 5.34 -34.63
N GLN A 441 16.47 5.11 -33.79
CA GLN A 441 17.24 3.89 -33.80
C GLN A 441 16.38 2.69 -33.37
N ASN A 442 16.49 1.56 -34.08
CA ASN A 442 16.02 0.28 -33.57
C ASN A 442 17.04 -0.26 -32.54
N GLY A 443 17.18 0.51 -31.45
CA GLY A 443 18.39 0.56 -30.64
C GLY A 443 18.90 -0.82 -30.23
N LEU A 444 18.06 -1.60 -29.55
CA LEU A 444 18.51 -2.86 -28.97
C LEU A 444 18.87 -3.92 -30.03
N ASN A 445 18.21 -3.92 -31.19
CA ASN A 445 18.49 -4.90 -32.24
C ASN A 445 19.82 -4.64 -32.94
N ALA A 446 20.12 -3.36 -33.23
CA ALA A 446 21.42 -2.99 -33.80
C ALA A 446 22.56 -3.28 -32.81
N PHE A 447 22.36 -2.98 -31.53
CA PHE A 447 23.30 -3.34 -30.47
C PHE A 447 23.54 -4.85 -30.38
N LYS A 448 22.47 -5.66 -30.33
CA LYS A 448 22.56 -7.12 -30.27
C LYS A 448 23.33 -7.69 -31.46
N GLU A 449 23.02 -7.25 -32.68
CA GLU A 449 23.72 -7.70 -33.89
C GLU A 449 25.21 -7.32 -33.83
N ALA A 450 25.52 -6.08 -33.42
CA ALA A 450 26.90 -5.63 -33.25
C ALA A 450 27.66 -6.47 -32.22
N VAL A 451 27.03 -6.79 -31.07
CA VAL A 451 27.62 -7.69 -30.07
C VAL A 451 27.85 -9.08 -30.66
N TYR A 452 26.85 -9.71 -31.28
CA TYR A 452 27.01 -11.03 -31.89
C TYR A 452 28.12 -11.10 -32.94
N LYS A 453 28.35 -10.01 -33.68
CA LYS A 453 29.40 -9.89 -34.70
C LYS A 453 30.73 -9.33 -34.19
N ASP A 454 30.82 -9.01 -32.90
CA ASP A 454 32.00 -8.42 -32.27
C ASP A 454 32.40 -7.02 -32.79
N HIS A 455 31.42 -6.24 -33.25
CA HIS A 455 31.62 -4.88 -33.75
C HIS A 455 31.54 -3.86 -32.60
N ARG A 456 32.63 -3.75 -31.82
CA ARG A 456 32.67 -2.94 -30.59
C ARG A 456 32.36 -1.46 -30.77
N GLU A 457 32.84 -0.84 -31.85
CA GLU A 457 32.57 0.57 -32.16
C GLU A 457 31.08 0.81 -32.40
N ILE A 458 30.42 -0.04 -33.18
CA ILE A 458 28.98 0.07 -33.43
C ILE A 458 28.16 -0.23 -32.17
N ALA A 459 28.59 -1.18 -31.34
CA ALA A 459 27.93 -1.43 -30.05
C ALA A 459 28.03 -0.20 -29.13
N ALA A 460 29.19 0.46 -29.09
CA ALA A 460 29.39 1.70 -28.33
C ALA A 460 28.52 2.84 -28.87
N MET A 461 28.54 3.06 -30.19
CA MET A 461 27.70 4.05 -30.86
C MET A 461 26.21 3.78 -30.63
N SER A 462 25.79 2.53 -30.61
CA SER A 462 24.40 2.18 -30.36
C SER A 462 23.93 2.67 -28.99
N ILE A 463 24.79 2.59 -27.96
CA ILE A 463 24.49 3.14 -26.63
C ILE A 463 24.47 4.67 -26.68
N ASP A 464 25.48 5.29 -27.32
CA ASP A 464 25.58 6.76 -27.44
C ASP A 464 24.36 7.38 -28.14
N TYR A 465 23.71 6.63 -29.04
CA TYR A 465 22.56 7.10 -29.82
C TYR A 465 21.19 6.60 -29.32
N GLY A 466 21.12 6.09 -28.07
CA GLY A 466 19.85 5.95 -27.36
C GLY A 466 19.46 4.52 -26.95
N VAL A 467 20.35 3.53 -27.08
CA VAL A 467 20.12 2.22 -26.44
C VAL A 467 20.19 2.36 -24.93
N ASN A 468 19.16 1.85 -24.25
CA ASN A 468 19.19 1.76 -22.79
C ASN A 468 20.34 0.84 -22.36
N VAL A 469 21.35 1.43 -21.74
CA VAL A 469 22.58 0.74 -21.35
C VAL A 469 22.32 -0.42 -20.36
N ASN A 470 21.25 -0.36 -19.56
CA ASN A 470 20.89 -1.44 -18.64
C ASN A 470 20.25 -2.64 -19.38
N GLU A 471 19.46 -2.39 -20.44
CA GLU A 471 18.95 -3.47 -21.31
C GLU A 471 20.09 -4.13 -22.10
N ALA A 472 21.04 -3.33 -22.59
CA ALA A 472 22.27 -3.81 -23.22
C ALA A 472 23.08 -4.70 -22.25
N THR A 473 23.25 -4.26 -21.01
CA THR A 473 23.96 -5.00 -19.96
C THR A 473 23.29 -6.35 -19.67
N LYS A 474 21.95 -6.37 -19.55
CA LYS A 474 21.21 -7.61 -19.35
C LYS A 474 21.42 -8.61 -20.50
N PHE A 475 21.36 -8.13 -21.73
CA PHE A 475 21.62 -8.97 -22.90
C PHE A 475 23.05 -9.53 -22.92
N ILE A 476 24.06 -8.73 -22.54
CA ILE A 476 25.44 -9.21 -22.45
C ILE A 476 25.57 -10.37 -21.45
N LEU A 477 24.92 -10.25 -20.28
CA LEU A 477 24.91 -11.31 -19.26
C LEU A 477 24.19 -12.59 -19.74
N GLU A 478 23.14 -12.45 -20.55
CA GLU A 478 22.40 -13.58 -21.13
C GLU A 478 23.12 -14.24 -22.32
N SER A 479 23.89 -13.48 -23.10
CA SER A 479 24.57 -13.92 -24.32
C SER A 479 25.98 -14.46 -24.09
N ASN A 480 26.47 -14.43 -22.84
CA ASN A 480 27.82 -14.84 -22.44
C ASN A 480 28.95 -14.04 -23.15
N ARG A 481 28.68 -12.80 -23.57
CA ARG A 481 29.64 -11.89 -24.22
C ARG A 481 30.24 -10.90 -23.24
N LYS A 482 30.82 -11.44 -22.16
CA LYS A 482 31.25 -10.70 -20.95
C LYS A 482 32.30 -9.62 -21.24
N GLU A 483 33.05 -9.75 -22.33
CA GLU A 483 34.03 -8.76 -22.80
C GLU A 483 33.40 -7.39 -23.14
N PHE A 484 32.08 -7.32 -23.33
CA PHE A 484 31.34 -6.07 -23.51
C PHE A 484 30.86 -5.42 -22.20
N ILE A 485 31.02 -6.08 -21.04
CA ILE A 485 30.66 -5.51 -19.73
C ILE A 485 31.39 -4.20 -19.45
N PRO A 486 32.72 -4.06 -19.66
CA PRO A 486 33.42 -2.80 -19.48
C PRO A 486 32.82 -1.67 -20.30
N LEU A 487 32.46 -1.94 -21.57
CA LEU A 487 31.84 -0.95 -22.44
C LEU A 487 30.53 -0.42 -21.85
N CYS A 488 29.65 -1.31 -21.39
CA CYS A 488 28.38 -0.87 -20.78
C CYS A 488 28.59 -0.07 -19.49
N LEU A 489 29.54 -0.48 -18.64
CA LEU A 489 29.84 0.22 -17.40
C LEU A 489 30.50 1.59 -17.64
N GLU A 490 31.38 1.71 -18.62
CA GLU A 490 31.95 2.99 -19.09
C GLU A 490 30.87 3.94 -19.61
N LYS A 491 29.85 3.39 -20.28
CA LYS A 491 28.68 4.13 -20.77
C LYS A 491 27.60 4.38 -19.69
N GLY A 492 27.90 4.13 -18.41
CA GLY A 492 27.05 4.49 -17.29
C GLY A 492 26.01 3.44 -16.87
N ALA A 493 26.19 2.16 -17.24
CA ALA A 493 25.36 1.09 -16.68
C ALA A 493 25.50 0.98 -15.16
N ASN A 494 24.41 0.59 -14.50
CA ASN A 494 24.45 0.27 -13.08
C ASN A 494 25.30 -1.00 -12.87
N PRO A 495 26.40 -0.95 -12.09
CA PRO A 495 27.23 -2.12 -11.85
C PRO A 495 26.56 -3.18 -10.96
N GLN A 496 25.59 -2.81 -10.12
CA GLN A 496 25.06 -3.71 -9.09
C GLN A 496 24.43 -5.00 -9.66
N PRO A 497 23.58 -4.97 -10.71
CA PRO A 497 23.05 -6.19 -11.32
C PRO A 497 24.13 -7.13 -11.88
N VAL A 498 25.25 -6.57 -12.35
CA VAL A 498 26.39 -7.34 -12.88
C VAL A 498 27.17 -7.99 -11.73
N VAL A 499 27.39 -7.24 -10.64
CA VAL A 499 27.98 -7.75 -9.40
C VAL A 499 27.13 -8.88 -8.82
N ASP A 500 25.81 -8.67 -8.71
CA ASP A 500 24.88 -9.69 -8.20
C ASP A 500 24.88 -10.94 -9.07
N TYR A 501 24.88 -10.78 -10.41
CA TYR A 501 25.03 -11.91 -11.33
C TYR A 501 26.34 -12.66 -11.09
N ALA A 502 27.46 -11.94 -11.02
CA ALA A 502 28.79 -12.54 -10.85
C ALA A 502 28.88 -13.37 -9.56
N VAL A 503 28.41 -12.83 -8.43
CA VAL A 503 28.43 -13.55 -7.16
C VAL A 503 27.43 -14.71 -7.15
N THR A 504 26.19 -14.49 -7.59
CA THR A 504 25.14 -15.53 -7.53
C THR A 504 25.39 -16.70 -8.47
N LYS A 505 26.07 -16.47 -9.60
CA LYS A 505 26.42 -17.51 -10.58
C LYS A 505 27.81 -18.09 -10.40
N ASN A 506 28.59 -17.60 -9.43
CA ASN A 506 30.01 -17.92 -9.27
C ASN A 506 30.83 -17.69 -10.55
N ASP A 507 30.62 -16.55 -11.20
CA ASP A 507 31.29 -16.25 -12.46
C ASP A 507 32.62 -15.54 -12.20
N ILE A 508 33.69 -16.33 -12.13
CA ILE A 508 35.06 -15.85 -11.87
C ILE A 508 35.54 -14.90 -12.97
N GLU A 509 35.15 -15.15 -14.22
CA GLU A 509 35.54 -14.33 -15.37
C GLU A 509 34.93 -12.93 -15.27
N THR A 510 33.60 -12.85 -15.05
CA THR A 510 32.93 -11.57 -14.81
C THR A 510 33.48 -10.88 -13.56
N SER A 511 33.73 -11.63 -12.49
CA SER A 511 34.33 -11.08 -11.26
C SER A 511 35.70 -10.46 -11.52
N ASN A 512 36.58 -11.13 -12.27
CA ASN A 512 37.91 -10.62 -12.61
C ASN A 512 37.86 -9.34 -13.45
N ILE A 513 36.88 -9.24 -14.37
CA ILE A 513 36.60 -8.01 -15.12
C ILE A 513 36.20 -6.90 -14.14
N LEU A 514 35.20 -7.14 -13.29
CA LEU A 514 34.65 -6.14 -12.36
C LEU A 514 35.68 -5.62 -11.35
N VAL A 515 36.53 -6.50 -10.84
CA VAL A 515 37.57 -6.15 -9.86
C VAL A 515 38.58 -5.16 -10.44
N SER A 516 38.80 -5.20 -11.76
CA SER A 516 39.74 -4.31 -12.46
C SER A 516 39.12 -2.96 -12.83
N LEU A 517 37.81 -2.77 -12.64
CA LEU A 517 37.10 -1.56 -13.05
C LEU A 517 37.04 -0.53 -11.93
N PRO A 518 37.34 0.76 -12.18
CA PRO A 518 37.33 1.82 -11.16
C PRO A 518 36.00 1.97 -10.42
N ASN A 519 34.88 1.75 -11.10
CA ASN A 519 33.53 1.94 -10.55
C ASN A 519 33.08 0.80 -9.61
N VAL A 520 33.71 -0.37 -9.69
CA VAL A 520 33.43 -1.53 -8.84
C VAL A 520 34.61 -1.79 -7.92
N GLY A 521 35.74 -2.19 -8.49
CA GLY A 521 36.98 -2.42 -7.78
C GLY A 521 36.95 -3.64 -6.85
N PRO A 522 38.11 -3.97 -6.25
CA PRO A 522 38.26 -5.16 -5.42
C PRO A 522 37.43 -5.11 -4.12
N ASP A 523 37.31 -3.95 -3.47
CA ASP A 523 36.59 -3.81 -2.20
C ASP A 523 35.07 -4.05 -2.33
N LYS A 524 34.43 -3.51 -3.37
CA LYS A 524 32.98 -3.74 -3.58
C LYS A 524 32.71 -5.19 -3.96
N MET A 525 33.61 -5.79 -4.74
CA MET A 525 33.47 -7.18 -5.14
C MET A 525 33.61 -8.13 -3.94
N LEU A 526 34.59 -7.87 -3.07
CA LEU A 526 34.73 -8.59 -1.81
C LEU A 526 33.47 -8.44 -0.95
N SER A 527 32.99 -7.21 -0.75
CA SER A 527 31.76 -6.94 0.03
C SER A 527 30.56 -7.74 -0.49
N ALA A 528 30.37 -7.78 -1.81
CA ALA A 528 29.29 -8.51 -2.45
C ALA A 528 29.44 -10.03 -2.24
N ALA A 529 30.65 -10.57 -2.36
CA ALA A 529 30.92 -11.97 -2.07
C ALA A 529 30.57 -12.32 -0.60
N LEU A 530 30.89 -11.44 0.35
CA LEU A 530 30.61 -11.69 1.78
C LEU A 530 29.13 -11.63 2.14
N ASN A 531 28.35 -10.78 1.48
CA ASN A 531 26.94 -10.57 1.81
C ASN A 531 26.00 -11.65 1.25
N THR A 532 26.48 -12.53 0.36
CA THR A 532 25.64 -13.57 -0.25
C THR A 532 25.60 -14.84 0.59
N LYS A 533 24.40 -15.43 0.73
CA LYS A 533 24.16 -16.60 1.58
C LYS A 533 24.59 -17.95 0.97
N SER A 534 25.07 -18.00 -0.28
CA SER A 534 25.22 -19.25 -1.05
C SER A 534 26.65 -19.59 -1.49
N GLY A 535 27.13 -20.78 -1.08
CA GLY A 535 28.11 -21.61 -1.81
C GLY A 535 29.61 -21.46 -1.48
N PRO A 536 30.44 -22.52 -1.70
CA PRO A 536 31.91 -22.50 -1.57
C PRO A 536 32.60 -21.56 -2.59
N ALA A 537 31.98 -21.40 -3.76
CA ALA A 537 32.17 -20.36 -4.77
C ALA A 537 32.55 -18.95 -4.24
N ARG A 538 31.93 -18.51 -3.14
CA ARG A 538 32.16 -17.18 -2.55
C ARG A 538 33.62 -16.97 -2.11
N ILE A 539 34.30 -18.05 -1.69
CA ILE A 539 35.67 -17.97 -1.19
C ILE A 539 36.64 -17.70 -2.32
N GLU A 540 36.39 -18.25 -3.51
CA GLU A 540 37.20 -17.99 -4.71
C GLU A 540 37.09 -16.53 -5.16
N ILE A 541 35.88 -15.97 -5.19
CA ILE A 541 35.66 -14.55 -5.53
C ILE A 541 36.26 -13.63 -4.45
N ALA A 542 36.12 -13.98 -3.17
CA ALA A 542 36.72 -13.23 -2.08
C ALA A 542 38.26 -13.27 -2.15
N GLU A 543 38.84 -14.43 -2.43
CA GLU A 543 40.29 -14.61 -2.59
C GLU A 543 40.80 -13.82 -3.80
N LEU A 544 40.12 -13.91 -4.94
CA LEU A 544 40.42 -13.10 -6.12
C LEU A 544 40.41 -11.60 -5.80
N SER A 545 39.40 -11.13 -5.06
CA SER A 545 39.27 -9.72 -4.70
C SER A 545 40.43 -9.26 -3.81
N LEU A 546 40.86 -10.09 -2.85
CA LEU A 546 42.02 -9.82 -2.00
C LEU A 546 43.34 -9.83 -2.78
N GLN A 547 43.54 -10.80 -3.69
CA GLN A 547 44.72 -10.84 -4.57
C GLN A 547 44.85 -9.59 -5.45
N LYS A 548 43.73 -8.97 -5.80
CA LYS A 548 43.66 -7.75 -6.61
C LYS A 548 43.68 -6.46 -5.78
N GLY A 549 43.95 -6.56 -4.48
CA GLY A 549 44.18 -5.40 -3.60
C GLY A 549 42.97 -4.90 -2.82
N ALA A 550 41.95 -5.73 -2.57
CA ALA A 550 40.92 -5.39 -1.59
C ALA A 550 41.57 -5.24 -0.20
N ASP A 551 41.16 -4.22 0.57
CA ASP A 551 41.70 -4.02 1.91
C ASP A 551 40.98 -4.98 2.88
N PRO A 552 41.64 -6.04 3.37
CA PRO A 552 40.98 -7.02 4.22
C PRO A 552 40.39 -6.41 5.50
N ASN A 553 40.96 -5.30 5.99
CA ASN A 553 40.53 -4.66 7.24
C ASN A 553 39.13 -4.05 7.15
N LYS A 554 38.73 -3.55 5.98
CA LYS A 554 37.38 -2.98 5.76
C LYS A 554 36.27 -4.03 5.86
N HIS A 555 36.62 -5.30 5.71
CA HIS A 555 35.64 -6.40 5.57
C HIS A 555 35.55 -7.33 6.78
N ILE A 556 36.43 -7.14 7.78
CA ILE A 556 36.46 -7.91 9.03
C ILE A 556 35.08 -7.92 9.71
N LYS A 557 34.48 -6.74 9.90
CA LYS A 557 33.19 -6.58 10.57
C LYS A 557 32.08 -7.40 9.91
N ASN A 558 31.99 -7.35 8.58
CA ASN A 558 30.96 -8.07 7.82
C ASN A 558 31.18 -9.58 7.90
N ALA A 559 32.42 -10.04 7.81
CA ALA A 559 32.77 -11.45 7.92
C ALA A 559 32.45 -12.03 9.31
N VAL A 560 32.76 -11.29 10.38
CA VAL A 560 32.45 -11.65 11.77
C VAL A 560 30.94 -11.68 12.02
N SER A 561 30.22 -10.64 11.58
CA SER A 561 28.76 -10.53 11.76
C SER A 561 28.01 -11.67 11.07
N SER A 562 28.53 -12.13 9.93
CA SER A 562 27.95 -13.20 9.12
C SER A 562 28.42 -14.61 9.50
N ASP A 563 29.24 -14.74 10.55
CA ASP A 563 29.76 -16.01 11.10
C ASP A 563 30.51 -16.88 10.07
N GLN A 564 31.29 -16.24 9.20
CA GLN A 564 31.97 -16.91 8.09
C GLN A 564 33.41 -17.31 8.41
N ASN A 565 33.60 -18.46 9.08
CA ASN A 565 34.93 -18.96 9.49
C ASN A 565 35.98 -18.95 8.36
N ALA A 566 35.65 -19.54 7.21
CA ALA A 566 36.57 -19.63 6.08
C ALA A 566 36.99 -18.24 5.55
N THR A 567 36.06 -17.29 5.57
CA THR A 567 36.32 -15.91 5.15
C THR A 567 37.23 -15.19 6.14
N VAL A 568 36.99 -15.31 7.45
CA VAL A 568 37.83 -14.68 8.47
C VAL A 568 39.27 -15.19 8.36
N ASN A 569 39.45 -16.50 8.20
CA ASN A 569 40.77 -17.11 7.97
C ASN A 569 41.43 -16.58 6.69
N LEU A 570 40.65 -16.38 5.63
CA LEU A 570 41.14 -15.81 4.38
C LEU A 570 41.57 -14.35 4.57
N LEU A 571 40.77 -13.52 5.24
CA LEU A 571 41.13 -12.12 5.52
C LEU A 571 42.45 -12.04 6.31
N LEU A 572 42.63 -12.89 7.33
CA LEU A 572 43.88 -12.98 8.10
C LEU A 572 45.06 -13.40 7.22
N LYS A 573 44.90 -14.40 6.36
CA LYS A 573 45.92 -14.84 5.39
C LYS A 573 46.42 -13.69 4.50
N TYR A 574 45.54 -12.75 4.15
CA TYR A 574 45.86 -11.59 3.30
C TYR A 574 46.17 -10.31 4.10
N GLY A 575 46.45 -10.40 5.40
CA GLY A 575 46.96 -9.27 6.21
C GLY A 575 45.90 -8.46 6.96
N ALA A 576 44.72 -9.04 7.23
CA ALA A 576 43.78 -8.44 8.19
C ALA A 576 44.44 -8.26 9.56
N ASN A 577 44.26 -7.09 10.17
CA ASN A 577 44.76 -6.76 11.48
C ASN A 577 44.04 -7.59 12.57
N PRO A 578 44.76 -8.45 13.31
CA PRO A 578 44.17 -9.25 14.39
C PRO A 578 43.50 -8.38 15.47
N GLN A 579 44.00 -7.17 15.73
CA GLN A 579 43.40 -6.26 16.71
C GLN A 579 41.99 -5.81 16.28
N THR A 580 41.81 -5.47 15.00
CA THR A 580 40.49 -5.11 14.46
C THR A 580 39.54 -6.30 14.51
N LEU A 581 40.05 -7.51 14.23
CA LEU A 581 39.27 -8.74 14.35
C LEU A 581 38.80 -8.97 15.78
N LEU A 582 39.66 -8.78 16.79
CA LEU A 582 39.30 -8.92 18.20
C LEU A 582 38.16 -7.95 18.57
N VAL A 583 38.30 -6.66 18.25
CA VAL A 583 37.30 -5.63 18.58
C VAL A 583 35.94 -5.95 17.97
N GLU A 584 35.89 -6.28 16.66
CA GLU A 584 34.62 -6.59 15.98
C GLU A 584 34.01 -7.92 16.46
N SER A 585 34.85 -8.90 16.80
CA SER A 585 34.41 -10.19 17.36
C SER A 585 33.75 -10.01 18.72
N VAL A 586 34.35 -9.20 19.60
CA VAL A 586 33.77 -8.90 20.90
C VAL A 586 32.50 -8.05 20.77
N ASN A 587 32.50 -7.03 19.89
CA ASN A 587 31.30 -6.23 19.59
C ASN A 587 30.12 -7.08 19.09
N SER A 588 30.41 -8.13 18.33
CA SER A 588 29.41 -9.07 17.77
C SER A 588 29.15 -10.29 18.67
N ASN A 589 29.75 -10.33 19.86
CA ASN A 589 29.68 -11.43 20.82
C ASN A 589 30.06 -12.82 20.24
N LYS A 590 31.11 -12.88 19.40
CA LYS A 590 31.62 -14.08 18.73
C LYS A 590 32.90 -14.62 19.38
N SER A 591 32.75 -15.41 20.44
CA SER A 591 33.88 -15.96 21.23
C SER A 591 34.93 -16.70 20.39
N LYS A 592 34.51 -17.47 19.37
CA LYS A 592 35.45 -18.23 18.52
C LYS A 592 36.39 -17.31 17.72
N PHE A 593 35.88 -16.21 17.18
CA PHE A 593 36.70 -15.26 16.43
C PHE A 593 37.54 -14.38 17.33
N ALA A 594 37.03 -14.04 18.53
CA ALA A 594 37.83 -13.35 19.54
C ALA A 594 39.04 -14.20 19.95
N GLN A 595 38.84 -15.51 20.20
CA GLN A 595 39.94 -16.44 20.48
C GLN A 595 40.91 -16.51 19.30
N LEU A 596 40.41 -16.68 18.07
CA LEU A 596 41.26 -16.70 16.87
C LEU A 596 42.10 -15.42 16.73
N ALA A 597 41.52 -14.26 17.01
CA ALA A 597 42.26 -12.99 16.97
C ALA A 597 43.40 -12.96 18.00
N ILE A 598 43.15 -13.44 19.23
CA ILE A 598 44.15 -13.56 20.29
C ILE A 598 45.26 -14.53 19.86
N ASP A 599 44.90 -15.69 19.29
CA ASP A 599 45.85 -16.69 18.80
C ASP A 599 46.75 -16.13 17.67
N GLN A 600 46.24 -15.15 16.91
CA GLN A 600 46.98 -14.42 15.88
C GLN A 600 47.73 -13.18 16.40
N GLY A 601 47.84 -13.00 17.73
CA GLY A 601 48.62 -11.95 18.37
C GLY A 601 47.89 -10.64 18.64
N ALA A 602 46.55 -10.62 18.64
CA ALA A 602 45.79 -9.46 19.11
C ALA A 602 46.05 -9.21 20.61
N ILE A 603 46.20 -7.94 21.00
CA ILE A 603 46.54 -7.54 22.36
C ILE A 603 45.26 -7.16 23.10
N VAL A 604 45.05 -7.79 24.27
CA VAL A 604 43.96 -7.46 25.19
C VAL A 604 44.48 -6.53 26.29
N SER A 605 44.86 -5.30 25.95
CA SER A 605 45.31 -4.31 26.95
C SER A 605 44.23 -3.29 27.32
N GLU A 606 43.21 -3.11 26.47
CA GLU A 606 42.16 -2.12 26.70
C GLU A 606 40.97 -2.70 27.48
N SER A 607 40.67 -2.10 28.63
CA SER A 607 39.50 -2.43 29.44
C SER A 607 38.18 -2.29 28.68
N LYS A 608 38.11 -1.44 27.64
CA LYS A 608 36.92 -1.25 26.80
C LYS A 608 36.42 -2.56 26.16
N ILE A 609 37.34 -3.41 25.71
CA ILE A 609 36.98 -4.68 25.06
C ILE A 609 36.39 -5.62 26.12
N VAL A 610 36.99 -5.68 27.31
CA VAL A 610 36.47 -6.49 28.41
C VAL A 610 35.11 -5.96 28.91
N ILE A 611 34.94 -4.65 29.06
CA ILE A 611 33.66 -4.00 29.40
C ILE A 611 32.57 -4.41 28.42
N LYS A 612 32.88 -4.44 27.11
CA LYS A 612 31.91 -4.85 26.09
C LYS A 612 31.51 -6.32 26.24
N ALA A 613 32.43 -7.21 26.60
CA ALA A 613 32.11 -8.60 26.92
C ALA A 613 31.25 -8.72 28.20
N ILE A 614 31.48 -7.88 29.20
CA ILE A 614 30.64 -7.78 30.42
C ILE A 614 29.23 -7.29 30.07
N ASP A 615 29.09 -6.30 29.16
CA ASP A 615 27.78 -5.84 28.66
C ASP A 615 27.00 -6.96 27.97
N HIS A 616 27.69 -7.86 27.26
CA HIS A 616 27.08 -9.04 26.66
C HIS A 616 26.76 -10.16 27.67
N LYS A 617 27.12 -10.01 28.96
CA LYS A 617 26.97 -11.02 30.01
C LYS A 617 27.59 -12.37 29.64
N ASN A 618 28.69 -12.33 28.88
CA ASN A 618 29.36 -13.54 28.39
C ASN A 618 30.57 -13.87 29.27
N LYS A 619 30.34 -14.61 30.37
CA LYS A 619 31.39 -15.02 31.30
C LYS A 619 32.59 -15.69 30.61
N GLY A 620 32.33 -16.60 29.65
CA GLY A 620 33.39 -17.31 28.94
C GLY A 620 34.27 -16.38 28.09
N MET A 621 33.66 -15.35 27.47
CA MET A 621 34.42 -14.32 26.75
C MET A 621 35.22 -13.41 27.69
N VAL A 622 34.64 -13.02 28.83
CA VAL A 622 35.37 -12.22 29.84
C VAL A 622 36.57 -13.01 30.37
N GLU A 623 36.38 -14.28 30.73
CA GLU A 623 37.45 -15.14 31.22
C GLU A 623 38.57 -15.30 30.20
N MET A 624 38.21 -15.54 28.93
CA MET A 624 39.16 -15.61 27.81
C MET A 624 39.98 -14.32 27.68
N LEU A 625 39.32 -13.16 27.70
CA LEU A 625 40.00 -11.86 27.54
C LEU A 625 40.93 -11.55 28.72
N ILE A 626 40.52 -11.85 29.95
CA ILE A 626 41.38 -11.69 31.14
C ILE A 626 42.60 -12.62 31.06
N ASN A 627 42.40 -13.90 30.70
CA ASN A 627 43.51 -14.85 30.55
C ASN A 627 44.48 -14.46 29.43
N ALA A 628 44.02 -13.70 28.42
CA ALA A 628 44.81 -13.19 27.31
C ALA A 628 45.53 -11.85 27.60
N GLY A 629 45.52 -11.37 28.84
CA GLY A 629 46.27 -10.18 29.28
C GLY A 629 45.42 -8.98 29.70
N GLY A 630 44.08 -9.07 29.67
CA GLY A 630 43.21 -8.03 30.20
C GLY A 630 43.42 -7.85 31.70
N ASN A 631 43.52 -6.60 32.17
CA ASN A 631 43.75 -6.28 33.59
C ASN A 631 42.46 -6.46 34.42
N PRO A 632 42.32 -7.54 35.21
CA PRO A 632 41.12 -7.76 36.03
C PRO A 632 41.00 -6.77 37.20
N SER A 633 42.12 -6.15 37.61
CA SER A 633 42.18 -5.19 38.71
C SER A 633 41.75 -3.78 38.31
N ASP A 634 41.40 -3.53 37.04
CA ASP A 634 40.79 -2.25 36.64
C ASP A 634 39.41 -2.11 37.34
N PRO A 635 39.22 -1.10 38.22
CA PRO A 635 37.99 -0.92 38.98
C PRO A 635 36.75 -0.82 38.09
N VAL A 636 36.87 -0.29 36.87
CA VAL A 636 35.73 -0.11 35.96
C VAL A 636 35.08 -1.44 35.60
N LEU A 637 35.85 -2.54 35.54
CA LEU A 637 35.33 -3.87 35.18
C LEU A 637 34.36 -4.40 36.25
N ILE A 638 34.79 -4.36 37.53
CA ILE A 638 33.96 -4.85 38.63
C ILE A 638 32.79 -3.92 38.90
N SER A 639 32.98 -2.59 38.83
CA SER A 639 31.87 -1.63 38.92
C SER A 639 30.81 -1.92 37.86
N LYS A 640 31.23 -2.27 36.64
CA LYS A 640 30.32 -2.60 35.55
C LYS A 640 29.58 -3.92 35.77
N SER A 641 30.26 -4.98 36.22
CA SER A 641 29.61 -6.28 36.49
C SER A 641 28.62 -6.17 37.64
N VAL A 642 28.95 -5.42 38.69
CA VAL A 642 28.07 -5.13 39.83
C VAL A 642 26.85 -4.32 39.39
N ALA A 643 27.04 -3.25 38.61
CA ALA A 643 25.93 -2.46 38.06
C ALA A 643 24.98 -3.29 37.17
N ASN A 644 25.53 -4.24 36.41
CA ASN A 644 24.76 -5.18 35.59
C ASN A 644 24.06 -6.29 36.41
N ASN A 645 24.31 -6.35 37.73
CA ASN A 645 23.87 -7.41 38.65
C ASN A 645 24.32 -8.82 38.19
N ASP A 646 25.52 -8.93 37.63
CA ASP A 646 26.08 -10.17 37.10
C ASP A 646 26.96 -10.87 38.13
N LEU A 647 26.36 -11.77 38.92
CA LEU A 647 27.05 -12.52 39.97
C LEU A 647 28.19 -13.39 39.40
N PRO A 648 28.00 -14.21 38.34
CA PRO A 648 29.07 -15.05 37.80
C PRO A 648 30.29 -14.29 37.26
N ILE A 649 30.07 -13.13 36.63
CA ILE A 649 31.18 -12.29 36.15
C ILE A 649 31.85 -11.56 37.30
N THR A 650 31.08 -11.05 38.28
CA THR A 650 31.65 -10.38 39.46
C THR A 650 32.54 -11.34 40.26
N GLU A 651 32.07 -12.57 40.48
CA GLU A 651 32.86 -13.64 41.13
C GLU A 651 34.14 -13.96 40.35
N LEU A 652 34.05 -14.07 39.02
CA LEU A 652 35.21 -14.30 38.16
C LEU A 652 36.25 -13.17 38.31
N LEU A 653 35.81 -11.91 38.29
CA LEU A 653 36.71 -10.75 38.40
C LEU A 653 37.39 -10.70 39.77
N LEU A 654 36.65 -10.94 40.86
CA LEU A 654 37.21 -11.02 42.21
C LEU A 654 38.25 -12.14 42.33
N ASN A 655 37.93 -13.34 41.82
CA ASN A 655 38.86 -14.47 41.79
C ASN A 655 40.12 -14.20 40.94
N LYS A 656 40.06 -13.25 40.00
CA LYS A 656 41.18 -12.83 39.16
C LYS A 656 41.93 -11.61 39.70
N GLY A 657 41.58 -11.10 40.88
CA GLY A 657 42.30 -10.01 41.55
C GLY A 657 41.66 -8.63 41.46
N ALA A 658 40.37 -8.54 41.11
CA ALA A 658 39.60 -7.31 41.31
C ALA A 658 39.39 -7.03 42.81
N SER A 659 39.35 -5.76 43.19
CA SER A 659 39.13 -5.35 44.58
C SER A 659 37.65 -5.05 44.85
N ALA A 660 37.08 -5.64 45.91
CA ALA A 660 35.72 -5.32 46.38
C ALA A 660 35.66 -4.11 47.31
N THR A 661 36.79 -3.48 47.63
CA THR A 661 36.90 -2.48 48.71
C THR A 661 36.32 -1.11 48.38
N ASP A 662 36.01 -0.83 47.10
CA ASP A 662 35.34 0.41 46.71
C ASP A 662 33.91 0.45 47.31
N PRO A 663 33.59 1.41 48.20
CA PRO A 663 32.28 1.52 48.83
C PRO A 663 31.12 1.65 47.82
N SER A 664 31.38 2.17 46.62
CA SER A 664 30.35 2.33 45.58
C SER A 664 29.75 1.00 45.12
N LEU A 665 30.55 -0.09 45.16
CA LEU A 665 30.16 -1.43 44.72
C LEU A 665 29.08 -2.01 45.62
N ILE A 666 29.35 -2.06 46.93
CA ILE A 666 28.40 -2.61 47.91
C ILE A 666 27.14 -1.73 47.97
N LYS A 667 27.29 -0.40 47.87
CA LYS A 667 26.16 0.52 47.80
C LYS A 667 25.26 0.24 46.60
N THR A 668 25.81 -0.03 45.43
CA THR A 668 25.03 -0.40 44.24
C THR A 668 24.33 -1.75 44.42
N ALA A 669 25.01 -2.76 44.96
CA ALA A 669 24.41 -4.08 45.21
C ALA A 669 23.24 -4.02 46.22
N VAL A 670 23.40 -3.26 47.31
CA VAL A 670 22.36 -3.01 48.32
C VAL A 670 21.19 -2.23 47.74
N THR A 671 21.45 -1.16 46.97
CA THR A 671 20.41 -0.36 46.31
C THR A 671 19.58 -1.20 45.34
N ASN A 672 20.22 -2.13 44.63
CA ASN A 672 19.56 -3.05 43.69
C ASN A 672 18.91 -4.28 44.35
N LYS A 673 18.92 -4.37 45.70
CA LYS A 673 18.39 -5.49 46.50
C LYS A 673 18.95 -6.85 46.07
N LYS A 674 20.26 -6.94 45.84
CA LYS A 674 20.95 -8.17 45.42
C LYS A 674 21.75 -8.78 46.57
N VAL A 675 21.07 -9.48 47.47
CA VAL A 675 21.66 -10.09 48.68
C VAL A 675 22.89 -10.94 48.38
N GLU A 676 22.84 -11.84 47.39
CA GLU A 676 23.98 -12.72 47.08
C GLU A 676 25.17 -11.98 46.47
N LEU A 677 24.91 -10.90 45.72
CA LEU A 677 25.97 -10.03 45.21
C LEU A 677 26.60 -9.23 46.36
N SER A 678 25.78 -8.69 47.27
CA SER A 678 26.25 -8.04 48.48
C SER A 678 27.07 -9.01 49.34
N ARG A 679 26.62 -10.25 49.52
CA ARG A 679 27.33 -11.29 50.27
C ARG A 679 28.70 -11.58 49.67
N LEU A 680 28.77 -11.70 48.34
CA LEU A 680 30.02 -11.91 47.61
C LEU A 680 30.99 -10.73 47.79
N LEU A 681 30.50 -9.49 47.71
CA LEU A 681 31.34 -8.31 47.90
C LEU A 681 31.87 -8.22 49.34
N VAL A 682 31.02 -8.48 50.32
CA VAL A 682 31.39 -8.48 51.75
C VAL A 682 32.41 -9.59 52.06
N SER A 683 32.22 -10.80 51.53
CA SER A 683 33.19 -11.90 51.71
C SER A 683 34.55 -11.62 51.05
N ASN A 684 34.62 -10.64 50.14
CA ASN A 684 35.84 -10.18 49.48
C ASN A 684 36.34 -8.82 50.01
N GLY A 685 35.89 -8.39 51.20
CA GLY A 685 36.46 -7.25 51.92
C GLY A 685 35.75 -5.91 51.72
N ALA A 686 34.52 -5.89 51.18
CA ALA A 686 33.70 -4.68 51.19
C ALA A 686 33.29 -4.29 52.63
N THR A 687 33.43 -3.02 52.99
CA THR A 687 33.09 -2.52 54.32
C THR A 687 31.61 -2.18 54.44
N CYS A 688 30.95 -2.63 55.52
CA CYS A 688 29.53 -2.39 55.77
C CYS A 688 29.24 -1.24 56.77
N THR A 689 30.27 -0.53 57.23
CA THR A 689 30.16 0.44 58.33
C THR A 689 29.54 1.77 57.94
N ASP A 690 29.35 2.05 56.64
CA ASP A 690 28.67 3.25 56.17
C ASP A 690 27.18 3.22 56.58
N PRO A 691 26.72 4.17 57.42
CA PRO A 691 25.34 4.23 57.88
C PRO A 691 24.31 4.32 56.74
N GLU A 692 24.69 4.83 55.57
CA GLU A 692 23.78 4.93 54.43
C GLU A 692 23.39 3.53 53.90
N LEU A 693 24.28 2.53 53.96
CA LEU A 693 24.01 1.18 53.46
C LEU A 693 22.85 0.52 54.20
N ILE A 694 22.90 0.52 55.53
CA ILE A 694 21.83 -0.07 56.35
C ILE A 694 20.54 0.73 56.22
N SER A 695 20.62 2.06 56.07
CA SER A 695 19.46 2.90 55.82
C SER A 695 18.77 2.55 54.50
N ILE A 696 19.52 2.32 53.41
CA ILE A 696 18.97 1.88 52.11
C ILE A 696 18.28 0.52 52.27
N ALA A 697 18.92 -0.45 52.93
CA ALA A 697 18.37 -1.79 53.11
C ALA A 697 17.07 -1.77 53.95
N VAL A 698 17.06 -1.04 55.06
CA VAL A 698 15.91 -0.94 55.96
C VAL A 698 14.75 -0.18 55.33
N ASN A 699 15.00 0.99 54.69
CA ASN A 699 13.96 1.73 53.98
C ASN A 699 13.41 0.94 52.77
N GLY A 700 14.23 0.06 52.20
CA GLY A 700 13.84 -0.87 51.15
C GLY A 700 13.08 -2.12 51.65
N ASP A 701 12.85 -2.26 52.96
CA ASP A 701 12.25 -3.44 53.60
C ASP A 701 13.00 -4.76 53.29
N ASP A 702 14.32 -4.70 53.12
CA ASP A 702 15.16 -5.85 52.77
C ASP A 702 15.79 -6.49 54.02
N LEU A 703 15.11 -7.49 54.57
CA LEU A 703 15.52 -8.20 55.79
C LEU A 703 16.88 -8.89 55.65
N GLU A 704 17.11 -9.60 54.54
CA GLU A 704 18.31 -10.42 54.34
C GLU A 704 19.55 -9.53 54.12
N THR A 705 19.43 -8.45 53.34
CA THR A 705 20.52 -7.49 53.20
C THR A 705 20.77 -6.75 54.51
N SER A 706 19.72 -6.34 55.25
CA SER A 706 19.87 -5.69 56.55
C SER A 706 20.62 -6.59 57.55
N LYS A 707 20.26 -7.88 57.58
CA LYS A 707 20.92 -8.90 58.40
C LYS A 707 22.40 -9.05 58.02
N LEU A 708 22.69 -9.22 56.73
CA LEU A 708 24.06 -9.31 56.22
C LEU A 708 24.90 -8.10 56.63
N LEU A 709 24.36 -6.89 56.49
CA LEU A 709 25.08 -5.65 56.83
C LEU A 709 25.37 -5.56 58.33
N ILE A 710 24.38 -5.85 59.18
CA ILE A 710 24.53 -5.81 60.65
C ILE A 710 25.54 -6.86 61.14
N GLU A 711 25.45 -8.09 60.64
CA GLU A 711 26.40 -9.17 60.96
C GLU A 711 27.86 -8.81 60.58
N ASN A 712 28.04 -7.85 59.66
CA ASN A 712 29.34 -7.37 59.18
C ASN A 712 29.66 -5.93 59.62
N GLY A 713 29.06 -5.47 60.73
CA GLY A 713 29.49 -4.24 61.43
C GLY A 713 28.68 -2.97 61.13
N ALA A 714 27.55 -3.06 60.43
CA ALA A 714 26.64 -1.93 60.30
C ALA A 714 25.92 -1.64 61.64
N SER A 715 25.86 -0.37 62.05
CA SER A 715 25.17 0.03 63.28
C SER A 715 23.66 0.13 63.09
N ALA A 716 22.88 -0.50 63.97
CA ALA A 716 21.43 -0.35 64.04
C ALA A 716 20.96 0.80 64.97
N SER A 717 21.89 1.59 65.54
CA SER A 717 21.60 2.56 66.59
C SER A 717 20.83 3.82 66.14
N ASP A 718 20.71 4.06 64.84
CA ASP A 718 19.98 5.22 64.32
C ASP A 718 18.46 5.06 64.57
N PRO A 719 17.82 5.98 65.35
CA PRO A 719 16.37 5.99 65.57
C PRO A 719 15.52 5.93 64.28
N GLY A 720 16.04 6.46 63.17
CA GLY A 720 15.36 6.45 61.88
C GLY A 720 15.12 5.02 61.36
N LEU A 721 16.04 4.09 61.63
CA LEU A 721 15.97 2.72 61.12
C LEU A 721 14.79 1.95 61.74
N ILE A 722 14.68 1.95 63.06
CA ILE A 722 13.56 1.25 63.73
C ILE A 722 12.23 1.89 63.39
N LYS A 723 12.18 3.22 63.23
CA LYS A 723 10.98 3.91 62.78
C LYS A 723 10.60 3.48 61.36
N ALA A 724 11.55 3.34 60.46
CA ALA A 724 11.30 2.86 59.10
C ALA A 724 10.78 1.42 59.08
N ALA A 725 11.37 0.52 59.87
CA ALA A 725 10.91 -0.88 59.97
C ALA A 725 9.50 -1.02 60.58
N VAL A 726 9.19 -0.23 61.62
CA VAL A 726 7.81 -0.15 62.15
C VAL A 726 6.87 0.43 61.10
N LYS A 727 7.32 1.44 60.35
CA LYS A 727 6.52 2.04 59.28
C LYS A 727 6.22 1.09 58.13
N SER A 728 7.16 0.20 57.76
CA SER A 728 6.96 -0.86 56.76
C SER A 728 6.12 -2.02 57.29
N ASN A 729 5.77 -2.02 58.58
CA ASN A 729 4.99 -3.06 59.24
C ASN A 729 5.68 -4.45 59.26
N ASN A 730 7.02 -4.47 59.21
CA ASN A 730 7.82 -5.70 59.17
C ASN A 730 8.36 -6.06 60.56
N SER A 731 7.69 -7.01 61.21
CA SER A 731 8.04 -7.44 62.58
C SER A 731 9.41 -8.11 62.67
N LYS A 732 9.84 -8.86 61.65
CA LYS A 732 11.16 -9.51 61.63
C LYS A 732 12.29 -8.49 61.50
N LEU A 733 12.10 -7.48 60.67
CA LEU A 733 13.08 -6.40 60.49
C LEU A 733 13.16 -5.53 61.75
N ALA A 734 12.02 -5.19 62.35
CA ALA A 734 11.99 -4.49 63.63
C ALA A 734 12.69 -5.29 64.74
N GLN A 735 12.42 -6.60 64.84
CA GLN A 735 13.09 -7.50 65.78
C GLN A 735 14.61 -7.51 65.57
N LEU A 736 15.06 -7.70 64.32
CA LEU A 736 16.48 -7.70 63.98
C LEU A 736 17.18 -6.41 64.44
N LEU A 737 16.58 -5.25 64.17
CA LEU A 737 17.14 -3.96 64.57
C LEU A 737 17.19 -3.81 66.09
N LEU A 738 16.12 -4.18 66.80
CA LEU A 738 16.04 -4.10 68.25
C LEU A 738 17.02 -5.05 68.96
N ASP A 739 17.25 -6.24 68.40
CA ASP A 739 18.24 -7.19 68.93
C ASP A 739 19.67 -6.71 68.74
N ASN A 740 19.90 -5.77 67.82
CA ASN A 740 21.21 -5.20 67.52
C ASN A 740 21.37 -3.74 67.98
N GLY A 741 20.60 -3.34 69.01
CA GLY A 741 20.82 -2.06 69.70
C GLY A 741 20.07 -0.85 69.13
N ALA A 742 19.05 -1.06 68.29
CA ALA A 742 18.17 0.04 67.89
C ALA A 742 17.41 0.61 69.11
N PRO A 743 17.29 1.95 69.22
CA PRO A 743 16.67 2.56 70.38
C PRO A 743 15.16 2.32 70.40
N VAL A 744 14.66 1.74 71.48
CA VAL A 744 13.23 1.45 71.68
C VAL A 744 12.45 2.68 72.20
N THR A 745 13.14 3.65 72.80
CA THR A 745 12.54 4.84 73.45
C THR A 745 12.22 5.97 72.46
N VAL A 746 12.11 5.66 71.18
CA VAL A 746 11.80 6.65 70.14
C VAL A 746 10.33 7.06 70.26
N LYS A 747 10.08 8.36 70.46
CA LYS A 747 8.72 8.90 70.58
C LYS A 747 7.92 8.66 69.29
N GLY A 748 6.68 8.23 69.44
CA GLY A 748 5.74 7.89 68.38
C GLY A 748 5.90 6.48 67.81
N LEU A 749 6.87 5.68 68.27
CA LEU A 749 7.15 4.36 67.72
C LEU A 749 6.05 3.34 68.03
N VAL A 750 5.53 3.33 69.27
CA VAL A 750 4.40 2.46 69.64
C VAL A 750 3.13 2.97 68.99
N SER A 751 2.99 4.30 68.86
CA SER A 751 1.89 4.92 68.12
C SER A 751 1.86 4.50 66.66
N ASP A 752 2.99 4.56 65.95
CA ASP A 752 3.13 4.16 64.55
C ASP A 752 2.77 2.67 64.38
N ALA A 753 3.18 1.81 65.32
CA ALA A 753 2.84 0.38 65.32
C ALA A 753 1.34 0.13 65.59
N ALA A 754 0.76 0.84 66.56
CA ALA A 754 -0.65 0.76 66.89
C ALA A 754 -1.54 1.26 65.76
N GLU A 755 -1.13 2.31 65.05
CA GLU A 755 -1.83 2.83 63.87
C GLU A 755 -1.97 1.78 62.77
N ARG A 756 -0.93 0.96 62.60
CA ARG A 756 -0.85 -0.15 61.62
C ARG A 756 -1.58 -1.41 62.06
N ASN A 757 -2.17 -1.39 63.26
CA ASN A 757 -2.92 -2.51 63.79
C ASN A 757 -2.07 -3.78 63.88
N ASN A 758 -0.79 -3.67 64.26
CA ASN A 758 0.15 -4.78 64.39
C ASN A 758 0.49 -5.07 65.86
N PRO A 759 -0.18 -6.04 66.50
CA PRO A 759 0.08 -6.40 67.89
C PRO A 759 1.49 -6.92 68.11
N ASP A 760 2.06 -7.69 67.17
CA ASP A 760 3.37 -8.33 67.36
C ASP A 760 4.47 -7.29 67.52
N ILE A 761 4.44 -6.22 66.71
CA ILE A 761 5.38 -5.10 66.83
C ILE A 761 5.13 -4.33 68.13
N VAL A 762 3.88 -4.04 68.48
CA VAL A 762 3.57 -3.32 69.74
C VAL A 762 4.05 -4.11 70.95
N PHE A 763 3.77 -5.41 71.00
CA PHE A 763 4.15 -6.27 72.12
C PHE A 763 5.66 -6.33 72.27
N MET A 764 6.37 -6.58 71.16
CA MET A 764 7.82 -6.60 71.12
C MET A 764 8.45 -5.28 71.59
N LEU A 765 7.93 -4.13 71.12
CA LEU A 765 8.43 -2.81 71.51
C LEU A 765 8.25 -2.56 73.02
N VAL A 766 7.06 -2.82 73.54
CA VAL A 766 6.75 -2.60 74.97
C VAL A 766 7.50 -3.58 75.86
N GLU A 767 7.66 -4.84 75.45
CA GLU A 767 8.49 -5.83 76.16
C GLU A 767 9.96 -5.42 76.23
N LYS A 768 10.47 -4.75 75.21
CA LYS A 768 11.82 -4.19 75.20
C LYS A 768 11.94 -2.82 75.89
N GLY A 769 10.86 -2.29 76.47
CA GLY A 769 10.88 -1.08 77.30
C GLY A 769 10.36 0.19 76.63
N ALA A 770 9.60 0.11 75.54
CA ALA A 770 8.87 1.26 75.01
C ALA A 770 7.79 1.75 75.99
N ASP A 771 7.57 3.06 76.05
CA ASP A 771 6.51 3.66 76.87
C ASP A 771 5.12 3.27 76.33
N PRO A 772 4.28 2.54 77.08
CA PRO A 772 2.96 2.13 76.62
C PRO A 772 2.00 3.32 76.40
N ASN A 773 2.27 4.49 77.01
CA ASN A 773 1.49 5.72 76.80
C ASN A 773 1.63 6.28 75.39
N ASP A 774 2.72 5.96 74.69
CA ASP A 774 3.00 6.47 73.34
C ASP A 774 1.97 5.98 72.30
N GLY A 775 1.41 4.79 72.51
CA GLY A 775 0.49 4.14 71.57
C GLY A 775 -0.98 4.06 72.00
N VAL A 776 -1.30 4.26 73.28
CA VAL A 776 -2.63 3.92 73.82
C VAL A 776 -3.76 4.73 73.18
N ALA A 777 -3.55 6.03 72.97
CA ALA A 777 -4.54 6.89 72.32
C ALA A 777 -4.77 6.48 70.86
N MET A 778 -3.71 6.09 70.14
CA MET A 778 -3.83 5.59 68.78
C MET A 778 -4.61 4.27 68.75
N ALA A 779 -4.26 3.32 69.62
CA ALA A 779 -4.94 2.02 69.70
C ALA A 779 -6.44 2.14 69.99
N VAL A 780 -6.83 3.02 70.94
CA VAL A 780 -8.25 3.30 71.25
C VAL A 780 -8.93 4.01 70.08
N SER A 781 -8.28 4.98 69.43
CA SER A 781 -8.85 5.69 68.27
C SER A 781 -9.11 4.78 67.07
N LYS A 782 -8.28 3.73 66.88
CA LYS A 782 -8.47 2.67 65.89
C LYS A 782 -9.43 1.59 66.34
N ASN A 783 -10.00 1.71 67.54
CA ASN A 783 -10.88 0.74 68.16
C ASN A 783 -10.25 -0.68 68.26
N ASN A 784 -8.92 -0.77 68.42
CA ASN A 784 -8.23 -2.05 68.56
C ASN A 784 -8.19 -2.48 70.03
N THR A 785 -9.12 -3.35 70.40
CA THR A 785 -9.24 -3.90 71.75
C THR A 785 -8.00 -4.65 72.21
N LYS A 786 -7.38 -5.47 71.36
CA LYS A 786 -6.25 -6.33 71.73
C LYS A 786 -5.03 -5.49 72.11
N ILE A 787 -4.68 -4.52 71.27
CA ILE A 787 -3.52 -3.65 71.50
C ILE A 787 -3.78 -2.73 72.70
N ALA A 788 -4.93 -2.04 72.73
CA ALA A 788 -5.22 -1.11 73.82
C ALA A 788 -5.29 -1.83 75.18
N SER A 789 -5.93 -3.00 75.26
CA SER A 789 -5.98 -3.77 76.51
C SER A 789 -4.59 -4.16 76.99
N TYR A 790 -3.74 -4.65 76.08
CA TYR A 790 -2.35 -4.96 76.40
C TYR A 790 -1.57 -3.73 76.88
N LEU A 791 -1.76 -2.57 76.26
CA LEU A 791 -1.09 -1.34 76.69
C LEU A 791 -1.53 -0.90 78.10
N PHE A 792 -2.82 -1.03 78.44
CA PHE A 792 -3.30 -0.80 79.80
C PHE A 792 -2.68 -1.79 80.79
N ASP A 793 -2.62 -3.08 80.43
CA ASP A 793 -1.98 -4.12 81.25
C ASP A 793 -0.47 -3.87 81.46
N LYS A 794 0.15 -3.07 80.59
CA LYS A 794 1.55 -2.62 80.71
C LYS A 794 1.71 -1.25 81.37
N GLY A 795 0.65 -0.64 81.86
CA GLY A 795 0.70 0.61 82.64
C GLY A 795 0.45 1.89 81.83
N ALA A 796 -0.22 1.80 80.67
CA ALA A 796 -0.71 3.00 79.98
C ALA A 796 -1.77 3.74 80.81
N ASP A 797 -1.72 5.07 80.79
CA ASP A 797 -2.65 5.97 81.45
C ASP A 797 -4.05 5.88 80.81
N ALA A 798 -4.99 5.33 81.58
CA ALA A 798 -6.40 5.24 81.21
C ALA A 798 -7.20 6.50 81.58
N THR A 799 -6.63 7.43 82.34
CA THR A 799 -7.34 8.61 82.89
C THR A 799 -7.55 9.72 81.87
N THR A 800 -6.83 9.68 80.73
CA THR A 800 -6.98 10.63 79.63
C THR A 800 -8.45 10.67 79.14
N PRO A 801 -9.18 11.80 79.27
CA PRO A 801 -10.62 11.88 79.01
C PRO A 801 -11.07 11.38 77.63
N LYS A 802 -10.24 11.64 76.62
CA LYS A 802 -10.52 11.28 75.23
C LYS A 802 -10.63 9.77 75.00
N LEU A 803 -9.93 8.95 75.80
CA LEU A 803 -9.93 7.49 75.66
C LEU A 803 -11.32 6.92 75.95
N MET A 804 -11.89 7.27 77.12
CA MET A 804 -13.25 6.86 77.50
C MET A 804 -14.27 7.40 76.49
N ALA A 805 -14.17 8.68 76.13
CA ALA A 805 -15.07 9.30 75.15
C ALA A 805 -15.10 8.55 73.80
N GLN A 806 -13.94 8.14 73.28
CA GLN A 806 -13.83 7.42 72.01
C GLN A 806 -14.36 5.99 72.12
N ALA A 807 -13.92 5.23 73.13
CA ALA A 807 -14.40 3.87 73.36
C ALA A 807 -15.92 3.81 73.52
N SER A 808 -16.49 4.77 74.27
CA SER A 808 -17.92 4.90 74.46
C SER A 808 -18.67 5.27 73.18
N GLY A 809 -18.13 6.19 72.38
CA GLY A 809 -18.73 6.56 71.09
C GLY A 809 -18.75 5.41 70.07
N PHE A 810 -17.70 4.58 70.05
CA PHE A 810 -17.67 3.37 69.23
C PHE A 810 -18.64 2.29 69.72
N GLY A 811 -19.01 2.33 71.01
CA GLY A 811 -19.80 1.27 71.63
C GLY A 811 -18.97 0.05 72.02
N ASN A 812 -17.65 0.18 72.16
CA ASN A 812 -16.76 -0.93 72.48
C ASN A 812 -16.76 -1.19 73.99
N MET A 813 -17.66 -2.07 74.43
CA MET A 813 -17.83 -2.41 75.83
C MET A 813 -16.56 -2.97 76.49
N VAL A 814 -15.73 -3.71 75.75
CA VAL A 814 -14.49 -4.27 76.30
C VAL A 814 -13.52 -3.15 76.65
N LEU A 815 -13.33 -2.19 75.74
CA LEU A 815 -12.48 -1.03 76.00
C LEU A 815 -13.03 -0.12 77.09
N VAL A 816 -14.34 0.12 77.10
CA VAL A 816 -14.98 0.94 78.15
C VAL A 816 -14.73 0.33 79.54
N LYS A 817 -14.94 -0.98 79.69
CA LYS A 817 -14.67 -1.70 80.94
C LYS A 817 -13.20 -1.65 81.33
N LYS A 818 -12.30 -1.86 80.37
CA LYS A 818 -10.85 -1.83 80.60
C LYS A 818 -10.38 -0.43 81.03
N ILE A 819 -10.79 0.61 80.33
CA ILE A 819 -10.45 2.00 80.69
C ILE A 819 -10.96 2.33 82.10
N PHE A 820 -12.18 1.90 82.45
CA PHE A 820 -12.73 2.09 83.79
C PHE A 820 -11.95 1.32 84.87
N GLU A 821 -11.61 0.05 84.62
CA GLU A 821 -10.79 -0.79 85.51
C GLU A 821 -9.46 -0.10 85.89
N TYR A 822 -8.84 0.59 84.94
CA TYR A 822 -7.59 1.33 85.14
C TYR A 822 -7.78 2.80 85.55
N GLY A 823 -8.97 3.19 86.03
CA GLY A 823 -9.22 4.49 86.67
C GLY A 823 -9.72 5.61 85.74
N GLY A 824 -10.13 5.28 84.51
CA GLY A 824 -10.75 6.25 83.62
C GLY A 824 -12.13 6.71 84.11
N ASP A 825 -12.35 8.02 84.12
CA ASP A 825 -13.61 8.62 84.58
C ASP A 825 -14.76 8.36 83.57
N VAL A 826 -15.80 7.68 84.06
CA VAL A 826 -17.02 7.32 83.31
C VAL A 826 -17.74 8.53 82.72
N ASN A 827 -17.65 9.70 83.37
CA ASN A 827 -18.31 10.93 82.91
C ASN A 827 -17.80 11.39 81.54
N ASN A 828 -16.53 11.09 81.22
CA ASN A 828 -15.94 11.43 79.93
C ASN A 828 -16.55 10.62 78.76
N GLY A 829 -17.15 9.47 79.04
CA GLY A 829 -17.80 8.60 78.06
C GLY A 829 -19.27 8.95 77.77
N THR A 830 -19.96 9.57 78.74
CA THR A 830 -21.42 9.68 78.79
C THR A 830 -22.02 10.38 77.58
N LEU A 831 -21.49 11.56 77.23
CA LEU A 831 -22.00 12.35 76.11
C LEU A 831 -21.80 11.64 74.77
N SER A 832 -20.67 10.97 74.59
CA SER A 832 -20.36 10.20 73.37
C SER A 832 -21.26 8.97 73.25
N ALA A 833 -21.54 8.28 74.37
CA ALA A 833 -22.47 7.15 74.38
C ALA A 833 -23.90 7.58 74.01
N ILE A 834 -24.37 8.72 74.54
CA ILE A 834 -25.68 9.29 74.20
C ILE A 834 -25.73 9.65 72.72
N LYS A 835 -24.80 10.48 72.23
CA LYS A 835 -24.77 10.91 70.81
C LYS A 835 -24.65 9.75 69.83
N GLY A 836 -23.93 8.70 70.22
CA GLY A 836 -23.75 7.48 69.42
C GLY A 836 -24.87 6.45 69.57
N SER A 837 -25.90 6.74 70.38
CA SER A 837 -27.01 5.84 70.73
C SER A 837 -26.55 4.46 71.25
N LYS A 838 -25.49 4.44 72.08
CA LYS A 838 -24.88 3.21 72.62
C LYS A 838 -25.52 2.82 73.95
N VAL A 839 -26.68 2.17 73.89
CA VAL A 839 -27.52 1.84 75.05
C VAL A 839 -26.76 1.06 76.13
N GLU A 840 -26.12 -0.05 75.77
CA GLU A 840 -25.40 -0.89 76.75
C GLU A 840 -24.23 -0.18 77.41
N VAL A 841 -23.48 0.62 76.62
CA VAL A 841 -22.37 1.43 77.16
C VAL A 841 -22.92 2.49 78.11
N LEU A 842 -23.95 3.23 77.71
CA LEU A 842 -24.54 4.26 78.55
C LEU A 842 -25.05 3.67 79.88
N LYS A 843 -25.73 2.53 79.82
CA LYS A 843 -26.18 1.79 81.00
C LYS A 843 -25.02 1.45 81.92
N PHE A 844 -23.93 0.88 81.38
CA PHE A 844 -22.73 0.58 82.17
C PHE A 844 -22.13 1.85 82.82
N LEU A 845 -22.03 2.96 82.09
CA LEU A 845 -21.49 4.21 82.62
C LEU A 845 -22.34 4.74 83.79
N ILE A 846 -23.67 4.70 83.67
CA ILE A 846 -24.61 5.10 84.72
C ILE A 846 -24.47 4.21 85.96
N GLU A 847 -24.46 2.89 85.77
CA GLU A 847 -24.29 1.91 86.85
C GLU A 847 -22.99 2.11 87.62
N ASN A 848 -21.98 2.71 86.99
CA ASN A 848 -20.66 3.00 87.57
C ASN A 848 -20.45 4.48 87.91
N GLY A 849 -21.53 5.25 88.09
CA GLY A 849 -21.48 6.59 88.70
C GLY A 849 -21.39 7.77 87.73
N ALA A 850 -21.75 7.59 86.45
CA ALA A 850 -21.87 8.72 85.53
C ALA A 850 -23.00 9.66 85.95
N LEU A 851 -22.68 10.94 86.16
CA LEU A 851 -23.62 11.97 86.56
C LEU A 851 -24.13 12.74 85.33
N MET A 852 -25.45 12.86 85.20
CA MET A 852 -26.10 13.61 84.12
C MET A 852 -26.65 14.93 84.63
N SER A 853 -25.79 15.76 85.22
CA SER A 853 -26.21 16.93 85.99
C SER A 853 -26.63 18.13 85.15
N THR A 854 -26.41 18.11 83.82
CA THR A 854 -26.65 19.28 82.96
C THR A 854 -27.77 19.03 81.94
N PRO A 855 -28.58 20.07 81.60
CA PRO A 855 -29.67 19.94 80.63
C PRO A 855 -29.24 19.48 79.23
N GLU A 856 -27.95 19.67 78.88
CA GLU A 856 -27.39 19.26 77.59
C GLU A 856 -27.46 17.74 77.37
N TYR A 857 -27.36 16.93 78.43
CA TYR A 857 -27.50 15.47 78.31
C TYR A 857 -28.91 15.08 77.83
N MET A 858 -29.92 15.71 78.42
CA MET A 858 -31.32 15.49 78.04
C MET A 858 -31.59 15.97 76.60
N TYR A 859 -31.05 17.13 76.23
CA TYR A 859 -31.11 17.61 74.83
C TYR A 859 -30.55 16.57 73.86
N HIS A 860 -29.34 16.07 74.11
CA HIS A 860 -28.72 15.10 73.22
C HIS A 860 -29.46 13.77 73.19
N ALA A 861 -30.02 13.31 74.32
CA ALA A 861 -30.84 12.12 74.39
C ALA A 861 -32.12 12.26 73.53
N VAL A 862 -32.85 13.37 73.67
CA VAL A 862 -34.04 13.67 72.86
C VAL A 862 -33.68 13.80 71.37
N ALA A 863 -32.55 14.45 71.06
CA ALA A 863 -32.09 14.64 69.69
C ALA A 863 -31.78 13.31 68.96
N THR A 864 -31.43 12.25 69.69
CA THR A 864 -31.24 10.90 69.12
C THR A 864 -32.55 10.23 68.69
N ASN A 865 -33.68 10.64 69.28
CA ASN A 865 -34.97 9.98 69.13
C ASN A 865 -34.94 8.47 69.45
N ASN A 866 -34.05 8.04 70.35
CA ASN A 866 -33.93 6.66 70.83
C ASN A 866 -34.54 6.55 72.24
N GLU A 867 -35.62 5.78 72.35
CA GLU A 867 -36.38 5.64 73.60
C GLU A 867 -35.54 5.09 74.76
N SER A 868 -34.70 4.09 74.50
CA SER A 868 -33.85 3.50 75.52
C SER A 868 -32.80 4.48 76.05
N ILE A 869 -32.19 5.28 75.17
CA ILE A 869 -31.26 6.34 75.58
C ILE A 869 -31.99 7.40 76.40
N PHE A 870 -33.14 7.85 75.92
CA PHE A 870 -33.95 8.84 76.63
C PHE A 870 -34.32 8.37 78.04
N LEU A 871 -34.88 7.17 78.18
CA LEU A 871 -35.29 6.61 79.47
C LEU A 871 -34.12 6.42 80.44
N LEU A 872 -32.94 6.02 79.94
CA LEU A 872 -31.72 5.94 80.75
C LEU A 872 -31.26 7.31 81.25
N VAL A 873 -31.29 8.33 80.38
CA VAL A 873 -30.92 9.71 80.75
C VAL A 873 -31.93 10.32 81.74
N GLU A 874 -33.22 10.10 81.50
CA GLU A 874 -34.31 10.58 82.36
C GLU A 874 -34.27 9.94 83.75
N SER A 875 -34.13 8.61 83.82
CA SER A 875 -34.02 7.89 85.10
C SER A 875 -32.76 8.24 85.89
N SER A 876 -31.73 8.79 85.22
CA SER A 876 -30.51 9.30 85.87
C SER A 876 -30.67 10.71 86.45
N GLY A 877 -31.86 11.32 86.34
CA GLY A 877 -32.17 12.63 86.92
C GLY A 877 -31.70 13.83 86.09
N ALA A 878 -31.46 13.65 84.78
CA ALA A 878 -31.03 14.75 83.93
C ALA A 878 -32.10 15.85 83.80
N PRO A 879 -31.77 17.14 83.99
CA PRO A 879 -32.75 18.22 83.91
C PRO A 879 -33.40 18.31 82.52
N ASN A 880 -34.73 18.45 82.48
CA ASN A 880 -35.50 18.66 81.25
C ASN A 880 -35.64 20.15 80.86
N THR A 881 -34.91 21.04 81.53
CA THR A 881 -35.03 22.51 81.41
C THR A 881 -34.23 23.11 80.26
N TRP A 882 -33.82 22.30 79.27
CA TRP A 882 -33.00 22.78 78.16
C TRP A 882 -33.83 23.65 77.20
N GLU A 883 -33.27 24.80 76.81
CA GLU A 883 -33.84 25.72 75.82
C GLU A 883 -32.72 26.33 74.96
N ASP A 884 -32.93 26.42 73.64
CA ASP A 884 -31.96 27.10 72.76
C ASP A 884 -32.14 28.63 72.71
N LYS A 885 -31.21 29.31 72.02
CA LYS A 885 -31.28 30.77 71.82
C LYS A 885 -32.53 31.25 71.07
N ASN A 886 -33.25 30.38 70.38
CA ASN A 886 -34.49 30.66 69.65
C ASN A 886 -35.75 30.36 70.47
N GLY A 887 -35.60 29.94 71.73
CA GLY A 887 -36.72 29.53 72.58
C GLY A 887 -37.27 28.13 72.29
N ASN A 888 -36.52 27.29 71.57
CA ASN A 888 -36.91 25.90 71.38
C ASN A 888 -36.55 25.08 72.62
N ASN A 889 -37.56 24.52 73.29
CA ASN A 889 -37.37 23.51 74.34
C ASN A 889 -37.17 22.11 73.74
N LEU A 890 -37.04 21.09 74.61
CA LEU A 890 -36.86 19.68 74.20
C LEU A 890 -37.95 19.16 73.25
N LEU A 891 -39.22 19.55 73.44
CA LEU A 891 -40.32 19.14 72.57
C LEU A 891 -40.24 19.77 71.18
N HIS A 892 -39.73 21.00 71.05
CA HIS A 892 -39.45 21.61 69.74
C HIS A 892 -38.33 20.86 69.00
N VAL A 893 -37.29 20.43 69.73
CA VAL A 893 -36.19 19.62 69.16
C VAL A 893 -36.73 18.29 68.66
N LEU A 894 -37.59 17.63 69.43
CA LEU A 894 -38.21 16.37 69.05
C LEU A 894 -39.18 16.52 67.87
N ALA A 895 -39.98 17.59 67.86
CA ALA A 895 -40.90 17.95 66.77
C ALA A 895 -40.21 18.16 65.42
N SER A 896 -38.91 18.49 65.42
CA SER A 896 -38.11 18.60 64.20
C SER A 896 -37.81 17.25 63.53
N LYS A 897 -38.13 16.12 64.19
CA LYS A 897 -37.93 14.76 63.67
C LYS A 897 -39.21 14.26 62.99
N GLU A 898 -39.07 13.69 61.80
CA GLU A 898 -40.21 13.17 61.03
C GLU A 898 -40.93 12.00 61.73
N ASN A 899 -40.21 11.22 62.55
CA ASN A 899 -40.75 10.09 63.32
C ASN A 899 -40.51 10.29 64.83
N ALA A 900 -40.87 11.46 65.37
CA ALA A 900 -40.78 11.73 66.79
C ALA A 900 -41.43 10.61 67.63
N SER A 901 -40.68 10.04 68.59
CA SER A 901 -41.17 8.97 69.45
C SER A 901 -42.33 9.46 70.32
N SER A 902 -43.46 8.76 70.25
CA SER A 902 -44.62 9.02 71.10
C SER A 902 -44.29 8.80 72.57
N THR A 903 -43.44 7.82 72.89
CA THR A 903 -42.97 7.55 74.25
C THR A 903 -42.24 8.76 74.81
N ILE A 904 -41.27 9.32 74.07
CA ILE A 904 -40.50 10.48 74.53
C ILE A 904 -41.39 11.73 74.67
N ILE A 905 -42.29 11.98 73.70
CA ILE A 905 -43.25 13.09 73.76
C ILE A 905 -44.10 12.98 75.04
N ASN A 906 -44.66 11.80 75.30
CA ASN A 906 -45.53 11.56 76.44
C ASN A 906 -44.80 11.71 77.78
N HIS A 907 -43.54 11.27 77.87
CA HIS A 907 -42.74 11.44 79.09
C HIS A 907 -42.43 12.91 79.36
N LEU A 908 -41.96 13.65 78.35
CA LEU A 908 -41.67 15.08 78.48
C LEU A 908 -42.92 15.91 78.81
N ALA A 909 -44.06 15.62 78.15
CA ALA A 909 -45.31 16.33 78.34
C ALA A 909 -46.00 16.03 79.69
N LYS A 910 -45.80 14.82 80.23
CA LYS A 910 -46.25 14.47 81.59
C LYS A 910 -45.36 15.08 82.68
N GLY A 911 -44.11 15.41 82.34
CA GLY A 911 -43.24 16.21 83.20
C GLY A 911 -43.54 17.70 83.10
N ASP A 912 -42.56 18.52 83.47
CA ASP A 912 -42.69 19.99 83.52
C ASP A 912 -42.47 20.70 82.16
N VAL A 913 -42.34 19.96 81.04
CA VAL A 913 -42.14 20.58 79.72
C VAL A 913 -43.49 20.86 79.07
N ASP A 914 -43.84 22.14 78.96
CA ASP A 914 -45.10 22.56 78.33
C ASP A 914 -45.17 22.13 76.85
N ILE A 915 -46.15 21.26 76.57
CA ILE A 915 -46.48 20.71 75.24
C ILE A 915 -46.91 21.78 74.24
N ASN A 916 -47.37 22.93 74.74
CA ASN A 916 -47.86 24.07 73.98
C ASN A 916 -46.91 25.28 74.04
N ALA A 917 -45.70 25.11 74.58
CA ALA A 917 -44.70 26.18 74.65
C ALA A 917 -44.48 26.80 73.25
N ILE A 918 -44.34 28.12 73.20
CA ILE A 918 -44.09 28.85 71.95
C ILE A 918 -42.64 29.32 71.90
N ASN A 919 -41.94 29.02 70.80
CA ASN A 919 -40.60 29.56 70.59
C ASN A 919 -40.62 31.04 70.16
N LYS A 920 -39.45 31.63 69.88
CA LYS A 920 -39.34 33.03 69.44
C LYS A 920 -39.93 33.30 68.05
N ASN A 921 -40.30 32.28 67.27
CA ASN A 921 -41.06 32.45 66.03
C ASN A 921 -42.58 32.35 66.26
N GLY A 922 -43.00 32.05 67.49
CA GLY A 922 -44.37 31.74 67.86
C GLY A 922 -44.81 30.34 67.49
N ASP A 923 -43.89 29.47 67.04
CA ASP A 923 -44.25 28.11 66.67
C ASP A 923 -44.30 27.22 67.92
N THR A 924 -45.38 26.46 68.08
CA THR A 924 -45.46 25.35 69.04
C THR A 924 -44.77 24.10 68.50
N PRO A 925 -44.44 23.09 69.34
CA PRO A 925 -43.94 21.80 68.86
C PRO A 925 -44.87 21.15 67.81
N LEU A 926 -46.20 21.25 67.99
CA LEU A 926 -47.16 20.76 67.00
C LEU A 926 -47.08 21.52 65.67
N LEU A 927 -46.90 22.84 65.70
CA LEU A 927 -46.70 23.67 64.50
C LEU A 927 -45.45 23.26 63.73
N ILE A 928 -44.34 22.98 64.42
CA ILE A 928 -43.12 22.47 63.79
C ILE A 928 -43.39 21.09 63.15
N THR A 929 -44.03 20.18 63.89
CA THR A 929 -44.32 18.81 63.45
C THR A 929 -45.12 18.77 62.14
N VAL A 930 -46.11 19.67 61.96
CA VAL A 930 -46.95 19.69 60.75
C VAL A 930 -46.27 20.30 59.52
N VAL A 931 -45.17 21.03 59.73
CA VAL A 931 -44.29 21.57 58.67
C VAL A 931 -43.21 20.56 58.28
N VAL A 932 -42.74 19.77 59.26
CA VAL A 932 -41.74 18.71 59.10
C VAL A 932 -42.39 17.47 58.47
N GLY A 933 -42.17 17.30 57.17
CA GLY A 933 -42.74 16.19 56.39
C GLY A 933 -44.14 16.50 55.84
N LYS A 934 -44.37 16.25 54.55
CA LYS A 934 -45.64 16.60 53.90
C LYS A 934 -46.85 15.88 54.52
N ASN A 935 -46.66 14.70 55.11
CA ASN A 935 -47.72 13.89 55.70
C ASN A 935 -47.31 13.27 57.04
N ASN A 936 -46.66 14.02 57.93
CA ASN A 936 -46.31 13.56 59.29
C ASN A 936 -47.56 13.44 60.19
N ILE A 937 -48.43 12.50 59.84
CA ILE A 937 -49.67 12.22 60.57
C ILE A 937 -49.33 11.57 61.91
N GLN A 938 -48.37 10.65 61.94
CA GLN A 938 -47.99 9.96 63.17
C GLN A 938 -47.45 10.92 64.23
N GLY A 939 -46.52 11.81 63.88
CA GLY A 939 -46.03 12.82 64.81
C GLY A 939 -47.14 13.76 65.28
N ALA A 940 -47.99 14.23 64.35
CA ALA A 940 -49.14 15.05 64.72
C ALA A 940 -50.11 14.31 65.65
N THR A 941 -50.39 13.02 65.41
CA THR A 941 -51.18 12.17 66.32
C THR A 941 -50.54 12.12 67.70
N SER A 942 -49.24 11.83 67.79
CA SER A 942 -48.56 11.68 69.08
C SER A 942 -48.52 12.97 69.90
N PHE A 943 -48.33 14.14 69.27
CA PHE A 943 -48.43 15.42 69.97
C PHE A 943 -49.88 15.74 70.41
N LEU A 944 -50.88 15.44 69.60
CA LEU A 944 -52.30 15.64 69.95
C LEU A 944 -52.74 14.70 71.09
N GLU A 945 -52.34 13.43 71.05
CA GLU A 945 -52.59 12.46 72.12
C GLU A 945 -51.91 12.88 73.44
N ALA A 946 -50.76 13.54 73.37
CA ALA A 946 -50.06 14.11 74.51
C ALA A 946 -50.66 15.44 75.02
N GLY A 947 -51.72 15.96 74.38
CA GLY A 947 -52.44 17.16 74.82
C GLY A 947 -52.04 18.48 74.14
N ALA A 948 -51.35 18.44 73.00
CA ALA A 948 -51.07 19.65 72.21
C ALA A 948 -52.37 20.29 71.68
N ASP A 949 -52.51 21.60 71.83
CA ASP A 949 -53.63 22.35 71.28
C ASP A 949 -53.43 22.58 69.77
N ILE A 950 -54.36 22.00 68.99
CA ILE A 950 -54.38 22.04 67.53
C ILE A 950 -54.68 23.44 66.94
N ASN A 951 -55.05 24.41 67.76
CA ASN A 951 -55.53 25.71 67.31
C ASN A 951 -54.63 26.91 67.68
N ILE A 952 -53.52 26.71 68.41
CA ILE A 952 -52.57 27.79 68.72
C ILE A 952 -51.93 28.28 67.41
N PRO A 953 -52.11 29.55 67.01
CA PRO A 953 -51.48 30.09 65.81
C PRO A 953 -50.04 30.55 66.09
N ASN A 954 -49.20 30.55 65.05
CA ASN A 954 -47.88 31.18 65.14
C ASN A 954 -47.95 32.71 65.07
N ARG A 955 -46.78 33.40 65.09
CA ARG A 955 -46.73 34.88 65.01
C ARG A 955 -47.38 35.47 63.75
N ASP A 956 -47.46 34.72 62.65
CA ASP A 956 -48.17 35.14 61.43
C ASP A 956 -49.70 34.92 61.51
N GLY A 957 -50.22 34.44 62.64
CA GLY A 957 -51.63 34.06 62.80
C GLY A 957 -51.99 32.72 62.15
N LYS A 958 -51.01 31.90 61.73
CA LYS A 958 -51.28 30.63 61.02
C LYS A 958 -51.38 29.47 62.00
N THR A 959 -52.51 28.77 62.00
CA THR A 959 -52.74 27.56 62.80
C THR A 959 -52.03 26.33 62.21
N PRO A 960 -51.86 25.22 62.97
CA PRO A 960 -51.28 23.98 62.48
C PRO A 960 -51.89 23.49 61.15
N ARG A 961 -53.22 23.58 60.98
CA ARG A 961 -53.89 23.18 59.73
C ARG A 961 -53.53 24.10 58.56
N LYS A 962 -53.33 25.40 58.80
CA LYS A 962 -52.89 26.35 57.78
C LYS A 962 -51.45 26.08 57.35
N MET A 963 -50.59 25.79 58.32
CA MET A 963 -49.16 25.54 58.15
C MET A 963 -48.84 24.19 57.50
N ALA A 964 -49.68 23.18 57.71
CA ALA A 964 -49.53 21.88 57.08
C ALA A 964 -49.38 21.99 55.55
N LYS A 965 -48.43 21.25 54.95
CA LYS A 965 -48.19 21.32 53.49
C LYS A 965 -48.95 20.26 52.70
N GLY A 966 -49.11 19.04 53.22
CA GLY A 966 -49.80 17.95 52.51
C GLY A 966 -51.29 17.85 52.77
N LEU A 967 -52.02 17.40 51.75
CA LEU A 967 -53.49 17.29 51.78
C LEU A 967 -53.99 16.26 52.80
N LYS A 968 -53.27 15.13 52.99
CA LYS A 968 -53.69 14.09 53.95
C LYS A 968 -53.57 14.61 55.39
N LEU A 969 -52.45 15.25 55.72
CA LEU A 969 -52.24 15.87 57.02
C LEU A 969 -53.25 17.00 57.31
N LYS A 970 -53.55 17.87 56.32
CA LYS A 970 -54.61 18.88 56.46
C LYS A 970 -55.98 18.27 56.78
N ARG A 971 -56.34 17.17 56.11
CA ARG A 971 -57.60 16.45 56.36
C ARG A 971 -57.62 15.83 57.75
N PHE A 972 -56.51 15.24 58.18
CA PHE A 972 -56.34 14.70 59.53
C PHE A 972 -56.51 15.78 60.60
N LEU A 973 -55.80 16.91 60.48
CA LEU A 973 -55.92 18.03 61.41
C LEU A 973 -57.35 18.61 61.44
N LYS A 974 -58.01 18.71 60.29
CA LYS A 974 -59.43 19.10 60.23
C LYS A 974 -60.34 18.12 60.98
N LYS A 975 -60.11 16.81 60.85
CA LYS A 975 -60.91 15.77 61.51
C LYS A 975 -60.76 15.85 63.04
N ASN A 976 -59.59 16.24 63.54
CA ASN A 976 -59.30 16.41 64.96
C ASN A 976 -59.55 17.84 65.47
N GLY A 977 -60.42 18.63 64.82
CA GLY A 977 -60.86 19.93 65.34
C GLY A 977 -60.02 21.15 64.95
N GLY A 978 -58.98 21.01 64.13
CA GLY A 978 -58.12 22.12 63.71
C GLY A 978 -58.82 23.13 62.80
N ILE A 979 -58.80 24.41 63.16
CA ILE A 979 -59.37 25.52 62.38
C ILE A 979 -58.41 26.02 61.28
N LYS A 980 -58.88 26.87 60.35
CA LYS A 980 -58.13 27.19 59.11
C LYS A 980 -57.15 28.33 59.29
#